data_AF-A0A6S7FE22-F1
#
_entry.id   AF-A0A6S7FE22-F1
#
_cell.length_a   1.000
_cell.length_b   1.000
_cell.length_c   1.000
_cell.angle_alpha   90.00
_cell.angle_beta   90.00
_cell.angle_gamma   90.00
#
_symmetry.space_group_name_H-M   'P 1'
#
loop_
_entity.id
_entity.type
_entity.pdbx_description
1 polymer ?
#
loop_
_entity_poly.entity_id
_entity_poly.type
_entity_poly.pdbx_seq_one_letter_code
_entity_poly.pdbx_strand_id
1 'polypeptide(L)'
;MIPEIGHLALIAALFVALAQGVLALAGAARANLTWIAFARPAARTQFLLVIVGFTALTWAFVAKDYSVAYVAQNSNSQLPLGYRMAAVWGGHEGSLLLWLLMQTGWAYAVSRLSKQLPDAMVARVLGVLGLVTAGFLLFVLLTSNPFERLFPVPQDGWDLNPLLQDIGLIFHPPLLYMGYVGFSVAFAFAIAALLAGQLDSTWARWSRPWATAAWAFLTVGIALGSWWAYYELGWGGWWFWDPVENSSFIPWLVGTALIHSLAVTEKRASFKNWTVLLSIGAFSCSLLGAFLVRSGVLTSVHAFATDPRRGLFILILLTVIVGTSLALFAWRAPKVGMGGRFDTVSRESLLLANNVLLVVTAGAVALGTLYPLLIDALGLGKLSVGPPYFNAVFVPLMIPALLLIAVGPVANWKAAQFGAIFRQLRVPMIAAPVVGLTAPFVLGHWSGSAALGLMLATWIAVSVGTGIFGRMRATRGGLRAQPRSWLGMHMAHLGIAVFVTGVTIVSGYETERDVRLAQGESVSIGGYNLTLVGVRSARGPNYVTQIGDIELSRDGKVLRRLHPEKRNYPASQMPMTEVAIDANGLRHVYAALGEPLGEGVWSVRVYHKPFVDWIWIGCILMALGGGLAISDRRYRLKPRRQHAAQPLPEATS
;
A
#
# COMPACT_ATOMS: atom_id res chain seq x y z
N MET A 1 -7.76 6.84 35.22
CA MET A 1 -8.91 5.93 34.98
C MET A 1 -9.19 5.64 33.50
N ILE A 2 -9.22 6.63 32.59
CA ILE A 2 -9.47 6.37 31.16
C ILE A 2 -8.36 5.51 30.50
N PRO A 3 -7.06 5.75 30.72
CA PRO A 3 -5.99 4.87 30.24
C PRO A 3 -6.14 3.41 30.73
N GLU A 4 -6.56 3.23 31.97
CA GLU A 4 -6.78 1.92 32.60
C GLU A 4 -7.98 1.19 31.99
N ILE A 5 -9.06 1.90 31.63
CA ILE A 5 -10.17 1.35 30.84
C ILE A 5 -9.67 0.90 29.46
N GLY A 6 -8.83 1.70 28.80
CA GLY A 6 -8.23 1.34 27.52
C GLY A 6 -7.36 0.08 27.61
N HIS A 7 -6.51 0.00 28.63
CA HIS A 7 -5.65 -1.17 28.89
C HIS A 7 -6.47 -2.44 29.19
N LEU A 8 -7.46 -2.34 30.08
CA LEU A 8 -8.36 -3.46 30.41
C LEU A 8 -9.18 -3.93 29.20
N ALA A 9 -9.58 -3.00 28.30
CA ALA A 9 -10.26 -3.36 27.07
C ALA A 9 -9.36 -4.18 26.13
N LEU A 10 -8.06 -3.86 26.03
CA LEU A 10 -7.11 -4.67 25.25
C LEU A 10 -6.85 -6.05 25.87
N ILE A 11 -6.76 -6.14 27.21
CA ILE A 11 -6.65 -7.41 27.93
C ILE A 11 -7.90 -8.28 27.68
N ALA A 12 -9.10 -7.70 27.77
CA ALA A 12 -10.34 -8.40 27.43
C ALA A 12 -10.38 -8.82 25.95
N ALA A 13 -9.88 -7.98 25.04
CA ALA A 13 -9.80 -8.30 23.61
C ALA A 13 -8.89 -9.52 23.37
N LEU A 14 -7.79 -9.67 24.13
CA LEU A 14 -6.88 -10.82 24.01
C LEU A 14 -7.58 -12.13 24.38
N PHE A 15 -8.31 -12.17 25.49
CA PHE A 15 -9.08 -13.36 25.87
C PHE A 15 -10.15 -13.71 24.83
N VAL A 16 -10.85 -12.71 24.28
CA VAL A 16 -11.84 -12.94 23.21
C VAL A 16 -11.19 -13.35 21.88
N ALA A 17 -9.96 -12.90 21.59
CA ALA A 17 -9.17 -13.30 20.42
C ALA A 17 -8.69 -14.76 20.51
N LEU A 18 -8.16 -15.16 21.67
CA LEU A 18 -7.80 -16.56 21.97
C LEU A 18 -9.02 -17.47 21.92
N ALA A 19 -10.12 -17.09 22.58
CA ALA A 19 -11.37 -17.85 22.56
C ALA A 19 -11.94 -17.99 21.13
N GLN A 20 -11.95 -16.93 20.33
CA GLN A 20 -12.36 -17.01 18.92
C GLN A 20 -11.45 -17.96 18.14
N GLY A 21 -10.14 -17.81 18.28
CA GLY A 21 -9.16 -18.63 17.57
C GLY A 21 -9.36 -20.11 17.84
N VAL A 22 -9.36 -20.50 19.11
CA VAL A 22 -9.48 -21.90 19.53
C VAL A 22 -10.88 -22.45 19.25
N LEU A 23 -11.94 -21.80 19.73
CA LEU A 23 -13.30 -22.35 19.65
C LEU A 23 -13.83 -22.39 18.21
N ALA A 24 -13.58 -21.37 17.40
CA ALA A 24 -14.10 -21.35 16.03
C ALA A 24 -13.42 -22.41 15.14
N LEU A 25 -12.11 -22.64 15.33
CA LEU A 25 -11.37 -23.71 14.64
C LEU A 25 -11.76 -25.10 15.15
N ALA A 26 -11.79 -25.31 16.46
CA ALA A 26 -12.19 -26.59 17.06
C ALA A 26 -13.66 -26.94 16.73
N GLY A 27 -14.55 -25.95 16.74
CA GLY A 27 -15.96 -26.11 16.39
C GLY A 27 -16.13 -26.50 14.93
N ALA A 28 -15.43 -25.81 14.02
CA ALA A 28 -15.45 -26.14 12.60
C ALA A 28 -14.79 -27.49 12.27
N ALA A 29 -13.88 -28.00 13.11
CA ALA A 29 -13.29 -29.33 13.00
C ALA A 29 -14.16 -30.45 13.59
N ARG A 30 -14.87 -30.20 14.70
CA ARG A 30 -15.76 -31.15 15.39
C ARG A 30 -17.24 -31.05 14.99
N ALA A 31 -17.56 -30.24 13.98
CA ALA A 31 -18.93 -29.88 13.56
C ALA A 31 -19.82 -29.30 14.69
N ASN A 32 -19.25 -28.76 15.77
CA ASN A 32 -19.98 -28.19 16.89
C ASN A 32 -20.57 -26.82 16.49
N LEU A 33 -21.89 -26.79 16.27
CA LEU A 33 -22.62 -25.61 15.81
C LEU A 33 -22.54 -24.43 16.78
N THR A 34 -22.54 -24.68 18.10
CA THR A 34 -22.43 -23.64 19.14
C THR A 34 -21.09 -22.91 19.06
N TRP A 35 -20.00 -23.66 18.91
CA TRP A 35 -18.64 -23.10 18.78
C TRP A 35 -18.42 -22.41 17.42
N ILE A 36 -19.07 -22.90 16.35
CA ILE A 36 -19.13 -22.23 15.04
C ILE A 36 -19.88 -20.88 15.16
N ALA A 37 -21.02 -20.85 15.85
CA ALA A 37 -21.83 -19.65 16.03
C ALA A 37 -21.10 -18.54 16.80
N PHE A 38 -20.29 -18.90 17.81
CA PHE A 38 -19.49 -17.98 18.63
C PHE A 38 -18.52 -17.11 17.81
N ALA A 39 -18.06 -17.58 16.64
CA ALA A 39 -17.08 -16.88 15.83
C ALA A 39 -17.53 -15.48 15.35
N ARG A 40 -18.81 -15.31 15.00
CA ARG A 40 -19.32 -14.02 14.48
C ARG A 40 -19.53 -12.96 15.58
N PRO A 41 -20.07 -13.28 16.79
CA PRO A 41 -20.07 -12.35 17.92
C PRO A 41 -18.67 -11.97 18.38
N ALA A 42 -17.76 -12.94 18.59
CA ALA A 42 -16.43 -12.67 19.13
C ALA A 42 -15.63 -11.65 18.32
N ALA A 43 -15.72 -11.70 16.98
CA ALA A 43 -15.03 -10.77 16.08
C ALA A 43 -15.55 -9.32 16.20
N ARG A 44 -16.82 -9.17 16.60
CA ARG A 44 -17.45 -7.86 16.83
C ARG A 44 -17.10 -7.33 18.21
N THR A 45 -17.04 -8.20 19.21
CA THR A 45 -16.59 -7.87 20.57
C THR A 45 -15.12 -7.44 20.58
N GLN A 46 -14.23 -8.13 19.86
CA GLN A 46 -12.83 -7.70 19.69
C GLN A 46 -12.73 -6.31 19.07
N PHE A 47 -13.46 -6.03 17.98
CA PHE A 47 -13.46 -4.73 17.33
C PHE A 47 -13.98 -3.61 18.24
N LEU A 48 -15.05 -3.88 19.00
CA LEU A 48 -15.58 -2.94 19.99
C LEU A 48 -14.56 -2.64 21.11
N LEU A 49 -13.89 -3.66 21.64
CA LEU A 49 -12.90 -3.51 22.71
C LEU A 49 -11.63 -2.79 22.23
N VAL A 50 -11.16 -3.06 21.01
CA VAL A 50 -10.03 -2.33 20.40
C VAL A 50 -10.41 -0.89 20.05
N ILE A 51 -11.66 -0.61 19.66
CA ILE A 51 -12.17 0.77 19.56
C ILE A 51 -12.13 1.48 20.92
N VAL A 52 -12.61 0.84 22.00
CA VAL A 52 -12.55 1.43 23.36
C VAL A 52 -11.11 1.76 23.75
N GLY A 53 -10.16 0.87 23.47
CA GLY A 53 -8.73 1.14 23.62
C GLY A 53 -8.27 2.34 22.79
N PHE A 54 -8.48 2.33 21.48
CA PHE A 54 -8.05 3.40 20.57
C PHE A 54 -8.63 4.76 20.98
N THR A 55 -9.93 4.84 21.28
CA THR A 55 -10.61 6.05 21.74
C THR A 55 -10.11 6.52 23.12
N ALA A 56 -9.81 5.62 24.05
CA ALA A 56 -9.21 5.99 25.34
C ALA A 56 -7.81 6.61 25.16
N LEU A 57 -7.02 6.09 24.21
CA LEU A 57 -5.71 6.67 23.86
C LEU A 57 -5.86 8.02 23.16
N THR A 58 -6.78 8.15 22.20
CA THR A 58 -7.09 9.44 21.56
C THR A 58 -7.53 10.48 22.59
N TRP A 59 -8.36 10.09 23.56
CA TRP A 59 -8.76 10.98 24.64
C TRP A 59 -7.56 11.46 25.46
N ALA A 60 -6.60 10.58 25.78
CA ALA A 60 -5.41 10.95 26.56
C ALA A 60 -4.55 12.02 25.84
N PHE A 61 -4.35 11.92 24.52
CA PHE A 61 -3.68 12.97 23.73
C PHE A 61 -4.48 14.27 23.64
N VAL A 62 -5.81 14.19 23.47
CA VAL A 62 -6.68 15.37 23.38
C VAL A 62 -6.78 16.11 24.73
N ALA A 63 -6.82 15.36 25.83
CA ALA A 63 -6.83 15.86 27.20
C ALA A 63 -5.44 16.29 27.72
N LYS A 64 -4.35 15.90 27.02
CA LYS A 64 -2.95 16.12 27.42
C LYS A 64 -2.58 15.41 28.74
N ASP A 65 -2.98 14.14 28.86
CA ASP A 65 -2.65 13.31 30.03
C ASP A 65 -1.21 12.79 29.98
N TYR A 66 -0.25 13.63 30.39
CA TYR A 66 1.16 13.28 30.48
C TYR A 66 1.49 12.22 31.55
N SER A 67 0.50 11.75 32.32
CA SER A 67 0.68 10.58 33.20
C SER A 67 0.62 9.25 32.42
N VAL A 68 0.35 9.29 31.11
CA VAL A 68 0.63 8.20 30.15
C VAL A 68 1.96 8.47 29.44
N ALA A 69 2.91 7.53 29.54
CA ALA A 69 4.25 7.68 28.99
C ALA A 69 4.25 7.95 27.47
N TYR A 70 3.43 7.23 26.71
CA TYR A 70 3.31 7.42 25.26
C TYR A 70 2.79 8.82 24.87
N VAL A 71 1.89 9.41 25.66
CA VAL A 71 1.40 10.78 25.45
C VAL A 71 2.50 11.78 25.76
N ALA A 72 3.18 11.63 26.91
CA ALA A 72 4.28 12.50 27.33
C ALA A 72 5.47 12.46 26.35
N GLN A 73 5.69 11.37 25.63
CA GLN A 73 6.78 11.22 24.65
C GLN A 73 6.46 11.75 23.24
N ASN A 74 5.19 11.98 22.90
CA ASN A 74 4.75 12.28 21.52
C ASN A 74 3.83 13.52 21.42
N SER A 75 3.69 14.33 22.46
CA SER A 75 2.84 15.52 22.47
C SER A 75 3.17 16.48 23.61
N ASN A 76 3.19 17.77 23.31
CA ASN A 76 3.31 18.87 24.29
C ASN A 76 2.03 19.73 24.34
N SER A 77 2.06 20.80 25.14
CA SER A 77 0.92 21.66 25.43
C SER A 77 0.55 22.60 24.29
N GLN A 78 1.49 22.88 23.39
CA GLN A 78 1.36 23.80 22.25
C GLN A 78 0.97 23.07 20.95
N LEU A 79 1.19 21.75 20.86
CA LEU A 79 0.91 20.95 19.67
C LEU A 79 -0.57 21.07 19.23
N PRO A 80 -0.84 21.51 17.98
CA PRO A 80 -2.20 21.66 17.46
C PRO A 80 -3.06 20.40 17.56
N LEU A 81 -4.37 20.57 17.74
CA LEU A 81 -5.31 19.46 18.01
C LEU A 81 -5.30 18.38 16.91
N GLY A 82 -5.14 18.76 15.63
CA GLY A 82 -5.02 17.81 14.53
C GLY A 82 -3.83 16.86 14.71
N TYR A 83 -2.65 17.41 15.01
CA TYR A 83 -1.44 16.61 15.25
C TYR A 83 -1.49 15.85 16.57
N ARG A 84 -2.17 16.36 17.61
CA ARG A 84 -2.42 15.57 18.84
C ARG A 84 -3.34 14.37 18.59
N MET A 85 -4.33 14.48 17.71
CA MET A 85 -5.12 13.32 17.29
C MET A 85 -4.30 12.34 16.42
N ALA A 86 -3.36 12.83 15.61
CA ALA A 86 -2.51 11.99 14.75
C ALA A 86 -1.33 11.34 15.50
N ALA A 87 -0.83 11.97 16.57
CA ALA A 87 0.20 11.42 17.47
C ALA A 87 -0.20 10.07 18.09
N VAL A 88 -1.50 9.79 18.17
CA VAL A 88 -2.10 8.49 18.50
C VAL A 88 -1.55 7.34 17.64
N TRP A 89 -0.95 7.61 16.46
CA TRP A 89 -0.24 6.63 15.64
C TRP A 89 1.13 7.12 15.12
N GLY A 90 1.67 8.22 15.63
CA GLY A 90 3.00 8.73 15.25
C GLY A 90 4.15 7.86 15.77
N GLY A 91 4.08 7.48 17.05
CA GLY A 91 5.04 6.56 17.67
C GLY A 91 4.73 5.07 17.48
N HIS A 92 5.50 4.19 18.13
CA HIS A 92 5.47 2.74 17.92
C HIS A 92 4.14 2.10 18.41
N GLU A 93 3.82 2.33 19.68
CA GLU A 93 2.75 1.70 20.45
C GLU A 93 1.37 2.02 19.87
N GLY A 94 1.12 3.30 19.61
CA GLY A 94 -0.10 3.79 18.99
C GLY A 94 -0.28 3.31 17.55
N SER A 95 0.80 3.21 16.76
CA SER A 95 0.73 2.66 15.40
C SER A 95 0.32 1.17 15.38
N LEU A 96 0.70 0.41 16.41
CA LEU A 96 0.30 -1.00 16.54
C LEU A 96 -1.13 -1.14 17.09
N LEU A 97 -1.60 -0.17 17.88
CA LEU A 97 -3.01 -0.06 18.21
C LEU A 97 -3.85 0.30 16.97
N LEU A 98 -3.34 1.14 16.06
CA LEU A 98 -3.95 1.40 14.75
C LEU A 98 -3.94 0.13 13.87
N TRP A 99 -2.84 -0.64 13.84
CA TRP A 99 -2.78 -1.95 13.14
C TRP A 99 -3.85 -2.92 13.69
N LEU A 100 -3.99 -3.03 15.02
CA LEU A 100 -5.03 -3.83 15.67
C LEU A 100 -6.45 -3.35 15.32
N LEU A 101 -6.67 -2.04 15.26
CA LEU A 101 -7.96 -1.46 14.84
C LEU A 101 -8.30 -1.84 13.40
N MET A 102 -7.32 -1.79 12.48
CA MET A 102 -7.51 -2.26 11.11
C MET A 102 -7.76 -3.78 11.05
N GLN A 103 -7.03 -4.58 11.83
CA GLN A 103 -7.14 -6.04 11.82
C GLN A 103 -8.49 -6.53 12.36
N THR A 104 -8.93 -5.96 13.49
CA THR A 104 -10.25 -6.24 14.06
C THR A 104 -11.37 -5.62 13.21
N GLY A 105 -11.13 -4.49 12.53
CA GLY A 105 -12.05 -3.92 11.54
C GLY A 105 -12.26 -4.84 10.32
N TRP A 106 -11.18 -5.45 9.80
CA TRP A 106 -11.27 -6.47 8.75
C TRP A 106 -12.01 -7.73 9.22
N ALA A 107 -11.73 -8.22 10.43
CA ALA A 107 -12.46 -9.36 11.02
C ALA A 107 -13.96 -9.03 11.24
N TYR A 108 -14.27 -7.82 11.72
CA TYR A 108 -15.63 -7.30 11.84
C TYR A 108 -16.35 -7.27 10.49
N ALA A 109 -15.69 -6.74 9.44
CA ALA A 109 -16.23 -6.70 8.09
C ALA A 109 -16.53 -8.11 7.55
N VAL A 110 -15.62 -9.09 7.75
CA VAL A 110 -15.86 -10.50 7.42
C VAL A 110 -17.08 -11.03 8.20
N SER A 111 -17.20 -10.74 9.50
CA SER A 111 -18.34 -11.19 10.32
C SER A 111 -19.71 -10.67 9.84
N ARG A 112 -19.73 -9.54 9.11
CA ARG A 112 -20.94 -8.83 8.64
C ARG A 112 -21.27 -9.07 7.17
N LEU A 113 -20.26 -9.10 6.28
CA LEU A 113 -20.41 -9.18 4.83
C LEU A 113 -20.41 -10.62 4.30
N SER A 114 -19.70 -11.54 4.96
CA SER A 114 -19.62 -12.96 4.59
C SER A 114 -20.87 -13.75 5.01
N LYS A 115 -22.06 -13.33 4.53
CA LYS A 115 -23.35 -14.00 4.76
C LYS A 115 -23.69 -15.09 3.73
N GLN A 116 -22.95 -15.15 2.61
CA GLN A 116 -23.15 -16.14 1.54
C GLN A 116 -22.26 -17.40 1.75
N LEU A 117 -21.48 -17.44 2.82
CA LEU A 117 -20.53 -18.52 3.11
C LEU A 117 -21.15 -19.52 4.08
N PRO A 118 -20.82 -20.83 3.97
CA PRO A 118 -21.11 -21.79 5.03
C PRO A 118 -20.48 -21.32 6.35
N ASP A 119 -21.22 -21.33 7.46
CA ASP A 119 -20.71 -20.78 8.72
C ASP A 119 -19.47 -21.53 9.25
N ALA A 120 -19.32 -22.83 8.96
CA ALA A 120 -18.10 -23.58 9.26
C ALA A 120 -16.86 -23.11 8.45
N MET A 121 -17.03 -22.40 7.33
CA MET A 121 -15.94 -21.71 6.64
C MET A 121 -15.68 -20.34 7.28
N VAL A 122 -16.74 -19.60 7.65
CA VAL A 122 -16.60 -18.30 8.36
C VAL A 122 -15.92 -18.47 9.70
N ALA A 123 -16.26 -19.50 10.46
CA ALA A 123 -15.62 -19.86 11.72
C ALA A 123 -14.13 -20.17 11.53
N ARG A 124 -13.73 -20.86 10.45
CA ARG A 124 -12.31 -21.05 10.14
C ARG A 124 -11.59 -19.74 9.84
N VAL A 125 -12.16 -18.89 8.99
CA VAL A 125 -11.55 -17.59 8.62
C VAL A 125 -11.44 -16.65 9.83
N LEU A 126 -12.51 -16.50 10.61
CA LEU A 126 -12.49 -15.69 11.84
C LEU A 126 -11.61 -16.30 12.93
N GLY A 127 -11.52 -17.64 13.01
CA GLY A 127 -10.60 -18.34 13.91
C GLY A 127 -9.13 -18.02 13.58
N VAL A 128 -8.72 -18.13 12.31
CA VAL A 128 -7.37 -17.75 11.88
C VAL A 128 -7.08 -16.27 12.16
N LEU A 129 -8.00 -15.37 11.80
CA LEU A 129 -7.86 -13.94 12.15
C LEU A 129 -7.81 -13.70 13.66
N GLY A 130 -8.52 -14.51 14.46
CA GLY A 130 -8.50 -14.44 15.93
C GLY A 130 -7.15 -14.80 16.52
N LEU A 131 -6.50 -15.86 16.02
CA LEU A 131 -5.14 -16.23 16.44
C LEU A 131 -4.09 -15.18 16.05
N VAL A 132 -4.18 -14.62 14.84
CA VAL A 132 -3.29 -13.52 14.41
C VAL A 132 -3.54 -12.26 15.27
N THR A 133 -4.78 -11.96 15.62
CA THR A 133 -5.14 -10.85 16.53
C THR A 133 -4.65 -11.08 17.96
N ALA A 134 -4.71 -12.31 18.47
CA ALA A 134 -4.12 -12.65 19.77
C ALA A 134 -2.60 -12.44 19.78
N GLY A 135 -1.89 -12.80 18.70
CA GLY A 135 -0.46 -12.54 18.57
C GLY A 135 -0.09 -11.06 18.61
N PHE A 136 -0.82 -10.21 17.89
CA PHE A 136 -0.62 -8.75 17.94
C PHE A 136 -1.08 -8.10 19.26
N LEU A 137 -2.10 -8.64 19.92
CA LEU A 137 -2.51 -8.17 21.25
C LEU A 137 -1.49 -8.54 22.34
N LEU A 138 -0.89 -9.73 22.28
CA LEU A 138 0.24 -10.10 23.12
C LEU A 138 1.44 -9.17 22.88
N PHE A 139 1.75 -8.85 21.62
CA PHE A 139 2.84 -7.93 21.27
C PHE A 139 2.65 -6.55 21.92
N VAL A 140 1.46 -5.95 21.73
CA VAL A 140 1.10 -4.65 22.32
C VAL A 140 1.09 -4.69 23.84
N LEU A 141 0.44 -5.68 24.46
CA LEU A 141 0.33 -5.74 25.92
C LEU A 141 1.67 -6.00 26.64
N LEU A 142 2.58 -6.79 26.04
CA LEU A 142 3.80 -7.25 26.70
C LEU A 142 5.05 -6.41 26.40
N THR A 143 5.10 -5.71 25.25
CA THR A 143 6.33 -4.99 24.84
C THR A 143 6.09 -3.57 24.32
N SER A 144 4.84 -3.20 24.05
CA SER A 144 4.49 -2.03 23.23
C SER A 144 3.18 -1.39 23.72
N ASN A 145 3.08 -1.18 25.04
CA ASN A 145 1.81 -0.87 25.70
C ASN A 145 1.54 0.65 25.71
N PRO A 146 0.56 1.16 24.95
CA PRO A 146 0.32 2.61 24.84
C PRO A 146 -0.29 3.23 26.12
N PHE A 147 -0.61 2.43 27.14
CA PHE A 147 -1.18 2.88 28.42
C PHE A 147 -0.19 2.79 29.59
N GLU A 148 1.11 2.57 29.32
CA GLU A 148 2.15 2.59 30.35
C GLU A 148 2.14 3.94 31.09
N ARG A 149 2.21 3.88 32.42
CA ARG A 149 1.98 5.03 33.31
C ARG A 149 3.31 5.63 33.74
N LEU A 150 3.42 6.95 33.68
CA LEU A 150 4.64 7.69 34.00
C LEU A 150 4.53 8.34 35.39
N PHE A 151 5.52 8.13 36.24
CA PHE A 151 5.65 8.79 37.55
C PHE A 151 7.12 9.12 37.84
N PRO A 152 7.47 10.34 38.32
CA PRO A 152 6.58 11.49 38.50
C PRO A 152 6.00 11.98 37.16
N VAL A 153 4.81 12.58 37.21
CA VAL A 153 4.13 13.11 36.02
C VAL A 153 4.83 14.41 35.60
N PRO A 154 5.33 14.53 34.36
CA PRO A 154 5.96 15.76 33.90
C PRO A 154 4.92 16.87 33.64
N GLN A 155 5.34 18.13 33.77
CA GLN A 155 4.44 19.30 33.64
C GLN A 155 3.99 19.56 32.19
N ASP A 156 4.84 19.18 31.23
CA ASP A 156 4.52 19.12 29.79
C ASP A 156 5.25 17.92 29.18
N GLY A 157 4.86 17.52 27.98
CA GLY A 157 5.51 16.44 27.22
C GLY A 157 6.57 16.95 26.22
N TRP A 158 7.17 15.99 25.53
CA TRP A 158 8.06 16.18 24.39
C TRP A 158 7.26 16.57 23.12
N ASP A 159 7.93 16.78 21.99
CA ASP A 159 7.27 17.08 20.72
C ASP A 159 6.81 15.82 19.98
N LEU A 160 5.80 15.96 19.13
CA LEU A 160 5.67 15.02 18.01
C LEU A 160 6.81 15.35 17.03
N ASN A 161 7.53 14.35 16.51
CA ASN A 161 8.61 14.59 15.54
C ASN A 161 8.12 15.56 14.44
N PRO A 162 8.77 16.71 14.19
CA PRO A 162 8.24 17.73 13.29
C PRO A 162 7.92 17.26 11.86
N LEU A 163 8.66 16.28 11.31
CA LEU A 163 8.36 15.63 10.01
C LEU A 163 7.01 14.91 9.98
N LEU A 164 6.39 14.72 11.14
CA LEU A 164 5.09 14.07 11.32
C LEU A 164 3.98 15.10 11.67
N GLN A 165 4.32 16.40 11.76
CA GLN A 165 3.36 17.48 12.00
C GLN A 165 2.74 17.98 10.68
N ASP A 166 2.33 17.04 9.83
CA ASP A 166 1.72 17.29 8.53
C ASP A 166 0.44 16.44 8.29
N ILE A 167 -0.38 16.87 7.33
CA ILE A 167 -1.59 16.19 6.87
C ILE A 167 -1.33 14.79 6.29
N GLY A 168 -0.11 14.53 5.79
CA GLY A 168 0.39 13.21 5.40
C GLY A 168 0.28 12.18 6.52
N LEU A 169 0.72 12.50 7.75
CA LEU A 169 0.57 11.62 8.91
C LEU A 169 -0.91 11.27 9.16
N ILE A 170 -1.83 12.20 8.92
CA ILE A 170 -3.26 12.01 9.21
C ILE A 170 -3.87 10.91 8.31
N PHE A 171 -3.43 10.80 7.06
CA PHE A 171 -4.07 9.93 6.06
C PHE A 171 -3.22 8.76 5.57
N HIS A 172 -1.89 8.88 5.49
CA HIS A 172 -1.02 7.83 4.94
C HIS A 172 -1.00 6.54 5.77
N PRO A 173 -0.63 6.54 7.07
CA PRO A 173 -0.57 5.32 7.88
C PRO A 173 -1.90 4.55 7.96
N PRO A 174 -3.07 5.20 8.17
CA PRO A 174 -4.36 4.50 8.13
C PRO A 174 -4.65 3.79 6.81
N LEU A 175 -4.35 4.42 5.66
CA LEU A 175 -4.55 3.80 4.34
C LEU A 175 -3.54 2.68 4.07
N LEU A 176 -2.28 2.88 4.45
CA LEU A 176 -1.21 1.89 4.34
C LEU A 176 -1.53 0.62 5.15
N TYR A 177 -1.93 0.78 6.42
CA TYR A 177 -2.32 -0.36 7.27
C TYR A 177 -3.64 -1.00 6.85
N MET A 178 -4.62 -0.24 6.35
CA MET A 178 -5.81 -0.85 5.72
C MET A 178 -5.41 -1.78 4.57
N GLY A 179 -4.35 -1.44 3.83
CA GLY A 179 -3.72 -2.29 2.79
C GLY A 179 -2.96 -3.50 3.34
N TYR A 180 -1.87 -3.29 4.09
CA TYR A 180 -1.03 -4.35 4.70
C TYR A 180 -1.88 -5.39 5.44
N VAL A 181 -2.71 -4.91 6.36
CA VAL A 181 -3.52 -5.77 7.23
C VAL A 181 -4.66 -6.43 6.46
N GLY A 182 -5.12 -5.82 5.35
CA GLY A 182 -6.16 -6.40 4.49
C GLY A 182 -5.75 -7.73 3.86
N PHE A 183 -4.45 -7.96 3.60
CA PHE A 183 -3.98 -9.27 3.10
C PHE A 183 -4.12 -10.39 4.14
N SER A 184 -4.23 -10.09 5.44
CA SER A 184 -4.55 -11.09 6.48
C SER A 184 -5.88 -11.82 6.20
N VAL A 185 -6.84 -11.16 5.55
CA VAL A 185 -8.12 -11.78 5.17
C VAL A 185 -7.93 -12.79 4.04
N ALA A 186 -7.14 -12.45 3.02
CA ALA A 186 -6.83 -13.37 1.91
C ALA A 186 -6.02 -14.58 2.39
N PHE A 187 -5.04 -14.35 3.28
CA PHE A 187 -4.33 -15.37 4.05
C PHE A 187 -5.31 -16.27 4.81
N ALA A 188 -6.19 -15.69 5.65
CA ALA A 188 -7.14 -16.46 6.46
C ALA A 188 -8.12 -17.30 5.62
N PHE A 189 -8.53 -16.83 4.43
CA PHE A 189 -9.28 -17.65 3.47
C PHE A 189 -8.47 -18.85 2.93
N ALA A 190 -7.18 -18.66 2.63
CA ALA A 190 -6.32 -19.74 2.16
C ALA A 190 -6.06 -20.79 3.26
N ILE A 191 -5.77 -20.35 4.50
CA ILE A 191 -5.60 -21.24 5.65
C ILE A 191 -6.91 -21.98 5.97
N ALA A 192 -8.05 -21.29 5.95
CA ALA A 192 -9.36 -21.92 6.17
C ALA A 192 -9.68 -23.00 5.12
N ALA A 193 -9.35 -22.76 3.84
CA ALA A 193 -9.51 -23.74 2.77
C ALA A 193 -8.56 -24.94 2.90
N LEU A 194 -7.30 -24.72 3.29
CA LEU A 194 -6.33 -25.78 3.60
C LEU A 194 -6.81 -26.67 4.77
N LEU A 195 -7.27 -26.05 5.87
CA LEU A 195 -7.82 -26.76 7.04
C LEU A 195 -9.10 -27.53 6.72
N ALA A 196 -9.97 -26.99 5.86
CA ALA A 196 -11.16 -27.69 5.36
C ALA A 196 -10.82 -28.79 4.33
N GLY A 197 -9.62 -28.77 3.73
CA GLY A 197 -9.27 -29.62 2.58
C GLY A 197 -9.99 -29.25 1.27
N GLN A 198 -10.71 -28.12 1.25
CA GLN A 198 -11.61 -27.73 0.16
C GLN A 198 -10.99 -26.61 -0.69
N LEU A 199 -9.94 -26.94 -1.44
CA LEU A 199 -9.32 -26.04 -2.43
C LEU A 199 -10.04 -26.16 -3.78
N ASP A 200 -11.26 -25.64 -3.83
CA ASP A 200 -12.09 -25.51 -5.04
C ASP A 200 -11.89 -24.14 -5.74
N SER A 201 -12.84 -23.72 -6.59
CA SER A 201 -12.86 -22.36 -7.17
C SER A 201 -13.76 -21.37 -6.41
N THR A 202 -14.43 -21.83 -5.35
CA THR A 202 -15.39 -21.06 -4.57
C THR A 202 -14.68 -20.22 -3.51
N TRP A 203 -13.69 -20.77 -2.80
CA TRP A 203 -12.85 -19.96 -1.89
C TRP A 203 -12.12 -18.83 -2.63
N ALA A 204 -11.63 -19.08 -3.84
CA ALA A 204 -10.99 -18.06 -4.67
C ALA A 204 -11.97 -16.93 -5.04
N ARG A 205 -13.22 -17.28 -5.39
CA ARG A 205 -14.28 -16.29 -5.64
C ARG A 205 -14.60 -15.43 -4.41
N TRP A 206 -14.54 -16.02 -3.22
CA TRP A 206 -14.80 -15.33 -1.95
C TRP A 206 -13.63 -14.48 -1.47
N SER A 207 -12.39 -14.92 -1.66
CA SER A 207 -11.17 -14.18 -1.30
C SER A 207 -10.92 -12.97 -2.21
N ARG A 208 -11.24 -13.09 -3.51
CA ARG A 208 -10.89 -12.08 -4.52
C ARG A 208 -11.35 -10.65 -4.22
N PRO A 209 -12.57 -10.36 -3.72
CA PRO A 209 -12.95 -9.00 -3.30
C PRO A 209 -12.06 -8.43 -2.19
N TRP A 210 -11.69 -9.23 -1.18
CA TRP A 210 -10.84 -8.79 -0.07
C TRP A 210 -9.40 -8.52 -0.53
N ALA A 211 -8.81 -9.44 -1.30
CA ALA A 211 -7.49 -9.23 -1.89
C ALA A 211 -7.44 -7.99 -2.82
N THR A 212 -8.52 -7.74 -3.58
CA THR A 212 -8.62 -6.52 -4.40
C THR A 212 -8.74 -5.25 -3.55
N ALA A 213 -9.42 -5.31 -2.40
CA ALA A 213 -9.57 -4.18 -1.50
C ALA A 213 -8.26 -3.84 -0.78
N ALA A 214 -7.57 -4.85 -0.24
CA ALA A 214 -6.24 -4.72 0.36
C ALA A 214 -5.24 -4.11 -0.63
N TRP A 215 -5.18 -4.64 -1.86
CA TRP A 215 -4.35 -4.10 -2.94
C TRP A 215 -4.69 -2.64 -3.28
N ALA A 216 -5.99 -2.28 -3.37
CA ALA A 216 -6.40 -0.91 -3.66
C ALA A 216 -6.02 0.07 -2.54
N PHE A 217 -6.24 -0.29 -1.27
CA PHE A 217 -5.81 0.54 -0.13
C PHE A 217 -4.28 0.67 -0.06
N LEU A 218 -3.53 -0.41 -0.27
CA LEU A 218 -2.08 -0.37 -0.32
C LEU A 218 -1.58 0.54 -1.46
N THR A 219 -2.23 0.50 -2.63
CA THR A 219 -1.89 1.36 -3.77
C THR A 219 -2.03 2.84 -3.43
N VAL A 220 -3.12 3.24 -2.74
CA VAL A 220 -3.30 4.64 -2.30
C VAL A 220 -2.35 4.98 -1.15
N GLY A 221 -2.12 4.07 -0.20
CA GLY A 221 -1.18 4.25 0.90
C GLY A 221 0.23 4.56 0.41
N ILE A 222 0.78 3.73 -0.49
CA ILE A 222 2.11 3.94 -1.09
C ILE A 222 2.15 5.25 -1.87
N ALA A 223 1.15 5.52 -2.72
CA ALA A 223 1.10 6.74 -3.51
C ALA A 223 1.04 8.01 -2.65
N LEU A 224 0.29 7.98 -1.54
CA LEU A 224 0.19 9.10 -0.61
C LEU A 224 1.46 9.31 0.21
N GLY A 225 2.19 8.23 0.52
CA GLY A 225 3.51 8.32 1.15
C GLY A 225 4.56 8.93 0.21
N SER A 226 4.59 8.48 -1.04
CA SER A 226 5.41 9.07 -2.12
C SER A 226 5.10 10.55 -2.36
N TRP A 227 3.81 10.94 -2.33
CA TRP A 227 3.39 12.33 -2.46
C TRP A 227 3.80 13.19 -1.26
N TRP A 228 3.70 12.65 -0.04
CA TRP A 228 4.09 13.33 1.20
C TRP A 228 5.61 13.56 1.25
N ALA A 229 6.40 12.49 1.09
CA ALA A 229 7.86 12.55 1.09
C ALA A 229 8.43 13.52 0.03
N TYR A 230 7.72 13.69 -1.08
CA TYR A 230 8.09 14.60 -2.17
C TYR A 230 8.11 16.08 -1.78
N TYR A 231 7.23 16.53 -0.87
CA TYR A 231 7.31 17.90 -0.33
C TYR A 231 8.00 17.97 1.04
N GLU A 232 7.65 17.09 1.96
CA GLU A 232 8.12 17.10 3.36
C GLU A 232 9.64 17.06 3.50
N LEU A 233 10.33 16.29 2.65
CA LEU A 233 11.78 16.06 2.79
C LEU A 233 12.65 17.14 2.13
N GLY A 234 12.07 18.13 1.43
CA GLY A 234 12.81 19.25 0.84
C GLY A 234 13.76 18.95 -0.33
N TRP A 235 13.99 17.68 -0.71
CA TRP A 235 14.84 17.27 -1.85
C TRP A 235 14.07 16.82 -3.10
N GLY A 236 12.74 16.99 -3.13
CA GLY A 236 11.93 17.00 -4.36
C GLY A 236 11.87 15.73 -5.21
N GLY A 237 12.46 14.60 -4.79
CA GLY A 237 12.20 13.30 -5.41
C GLY A 237 10.94 12.63 -4.87
N TRP A 238 10.48 11.57 -5.52
CA TRP A 238 9.19 10.91 -5.22
C TRP A 238 9.34 9.42 -4.86
N TRP A 239 10.55 8.87 -4.93
CA TRP A 239 10.91 7.50 -4.57
C TRP A 239 12.44 7.38 -4.39
N PHE A 240 12.90 6.79 -3.29
CA PHE A 240 14.32 6.70 -2.89
C PHE A 240 14.87 5.26 -2.94
N TRP A 241 14.02 4.27 -3.18
CA TRP A 241 14.29 2.84 -2.98
C TRP A 241 14.76 2.52 -1.55
N ASP A 242 14.24 3.26 -0.57
CA ASP A 242 14.59 3.08 0.84
C ASP A 242 14.01 1.77 1.41
N PRO A 243 14.60 1.18 2.48
CA PRO A 243 14.06 -0.02 3.12
C PRO A 243 12.56 0.03 3.48
N VAL A 244 12.03 1.19 3.89
CA VAL A 244 10.64 1.36 4.31
C VAL A 244 9.71 1.41 3.09
N GLU A 245 10.01 2.24 2.09
CA GLU A 245 9.40 2.21 0.75
C GLU A 245 9.36 0.78 0.18
N ASN A 246 10.51 0.12 0.11
CA ASN A 246 10.65 -1.24 -0.41
C ASN A 246 9.79 -2.24 0.37
N SER A 247 9.73 -2.11 1.69
CA SER A 247 8.91 -2.97 2.56
C SER A 247 7.41 -2.91 2.25
N SER A 248 6.94 -1.79 1.70
CA SER A 248 5.55 -1.61 1.26
C SER A 248 5.31 -2.09 -0.18
N PHE A 249 6.33 -1.97 -1.02
CA PHE A 249 6.25 -2.33 -2.44
C PHE A 249 6.31 -3.86 -2.66
N ILE A 250 7.08 -4.60 -1.86
CA ILE A 250 7.16 -6.07 -1.91
C ILE A 250 5.77 -6.73 -1.75
N PRO A 251 4.97 -6.48 -0.69
CA PRO A 251 3.62 -7.03 -0.58
C PRO A 251 2.65 -6.48 -1.65
N TRP A 252 2.88 -5.29 -2.21
CA TRP A 252 2.09 -4.79 -3.34
C TRP A 252 2.34 -5.61 -4.62
N LEU A 253 3.59 -5.97 -4.93
CA LEU A 253 3.93 -6.84 -6.07
C LEU A 253 3.32 -8.25 -5.91
N VAL A 254 3.49 -8.87 -4.74
CA VAL A 254 2.91 -10.20 -4.45
C VAL A 254 1.38 -10.14 -4.42
N GLY A 255 0.79 -9.08 -3.89
CA GLY A 255 -0.65 -8.80 -3.94
C GLY A 255 -1.18 -8.61 -5.37
N THR A 256 -0.39 -7.98 -6.24
CA THR A 256 -0.71 -7.81 -7.67
C THR A 256 -0.71 -9.16 -8.38
N ALA A 257 0.25 -10.04 -8.10
CA ALA A 257 0.24 -11.42 -8.59
C ALA A 257 -0.97 -12.21 -8.03
N LEU A 258 -1.33 -12.00 -6.75
CA LEU A 258 -2.46 -12.65 -6.09
C LEU A 258 -3.81 -12.32 -6.75
N ILE A 259 -4.12 -11.05 -7.04
CA ILE A 259 -5.42 -10.68 -7.67
C ILE A 259 -5.59 -11.21 -9.10
N HIS A 260 -4.48 -11.45 -9.80
CA HIS A 260 -4.44 -12.11 -11.11
C HIS A 260 -4.57 -13.64 -10.98
N SER A 261 -3.81 -14.25 -10.06
CA SER A 261 -3.89 -15.68 -9.74
C SER A 261 -5.31 -16.08 -9.32
N LEU A 262 -5.94 -15.33 -8.40
CA LEU A 262 -7.34 -15.50 -8.00
C LEU A 262 -8.34 -15.38 -9.17
N ALA A 263 -8.04 -14.56 -10.19
CA ALA A 263 -8.89 -14.47 -11.38
C ALA A 263 -8.84 -15.75 -12.23
N VAL A 264 -7.67 -16.40 -12.33
CA VAL A 264 -7.53 -17.70 -13.02
C VAL A 264 -8.23 -18.80 -12.22
N THR A 265 -8.02 -18.88 -10.91
CA THR A 265 -8.65 -19.93 -10.08
C THR A 265 -10.17 -19.78 -10.02
N GLU A 266 -10.72 -18.55 -9.94
CA GLU A 266 -12.17 -18.30 -10.03
C GLU A 266 -12.78 -18.80 -11.36
N LYS A 267 -12.05 -18.62 -12.48
CA LYS A 267 -12.57 -18.88 -13.84
C LYS A 267 -12.26 -20.26 -14.40
N ARG A 268 -11.15 -20.87 -13.99
CA ARG A 268 -10.55 -22.06 -14.64
C ARG A 268 -10.25 -23.20 -13.68
N ALA A 269 -10.33 -22.96 -12.36
CA ALA A 269 -9.92 -23.87 -11.29
C ALA A 269 -8.45 -24.35 -11.36
N SER A 270 -7.62 -23.69 -12.15
CA SER A 270 -6.15 -23.88 -12.20
C SER A 270 -5.43 -22.95 -11.21
N PHE A 271 -4.12 -23.13 -11.05
CA PHE A 271 -3.24 -22.35 -10.16
C PHE A 271 -3.54 -22.43 -8.66
N LYS A 272 -4.42 -23.31 -8.19
CA LYS A 272 -4.84 -23.47 -6.78
C LYS A 272 -3.70 -23.34 -5.76
N ASN A 273 -2.65 -24.16 -5.89
CA ASN A 273 -1.50 -24.14 -4.98
C ASN A 273 -0.71 -22.83 -5.07
N TRP A 274 -0.53 -22.28 -6.28
CA TRP A 274 0.13 -20.99 -6.51
C TRP A 274 -0.66 -19.82 -5.89
N THR A 275 -1.99 -19.83 -5.99
CA THR A 275 -2.87 -18.83 -5.37
C THR A 275 -2.86 -18.90 -3.85
N VAL A 276 -2.80 -20.11 -3.28
CA VAL A 276 -2.61 -20.30 -1.82
C VAL A 276 -1.25 -19.78 -1.39
N LEU A 277 -0.17 -20.13 -2.09
CA LEU A 277 1.19 -19.65 -1.79
C LEU A 277 1.30 -18.13 -1.88
N LEU A 278 0.68 -17.50 -2.89
CA LEU A 278 0.58 -16.04 -3.00
C LEU A 278 -0.29 -15.40 -1.90
N SER A 279 -1.32 -16.10 -1.41
CA SER A 279 -2.16 -15.62 -0.30
C SER A 279 -1.41 -15.65 1.03
N ILE A 280 -0.50 -16.61 1.20
CA ILE A 280 0.44 -16.66 2.31
C ILE A 280 1.48 -15.55 2.12
N GLY A 281 2.21 -15.57 1.00
CA GLY A 281 3.28 -14.63 0.68
C GLY A 281 2.89 -13.16 0.81
N ALA A 282 1.72 -12.74 0.32
CA ALA A 282 1.30 -11.34 0.42
C ALA A 282 1.23 -10.86 1.89
N PHE A 283 0.67 -11.68 2.78
CA PHE A 283 0.61 -11.35 4.21
C PHE A 283 1.96 -11.56 4.91
N SER A 284 2.73 -12.60 4.54
CA SER A 284 4.11 -12.80 5.03
C SER A 284 5.01 -11.61 4.72
N CYS A 285 4.90 -11.02 3.53
CA CYS A 285 5.63 -9.81 3.14
C CYS A 285 5.14 -8.57 3.92
N SER A 286 3.84 -8.47 4.24
CA SER A 286 3.33 -7.41 5.11
C SER A 286 3.84 -7.54 6.56
N LEU A 287 3.95 -8.76 7.09
CA LEU A 287 4.58 -9.02 8.40
C LEU A 287 6.08 -8.75 8.37
N LEU A 288 6.77 -9.13 7.29
CA LEU A 288 8.19 -8.82 7.09
C LEU A 288 8.41 -7.30 7.07
N GLY A 289 7.56 -6.54 6.38
CA GLY A 289 7.65 -5.08 6.41
C GLY A 289 7.46 -4.51 7.82
N ALA A 290 6.49 -5.01 8.59
CA ALA A 290 6.33 -4.62 9.99
C ALA A 290 7.59 -4.92 10.83
N PHE A 291 8.29 -6.03 10.59
CA PHE A 291 9.59 -6.32 11.22
C PHE A 291 10.68 -5.33 10.78
N LEU A 292 10.86 -5.10 9.48
CA LEU A 292 11.94 -4.26 8.95
C LEU A 292 11.83 -2.80 9.42
N VAL A 293 10.62 -2.24 9.44
CA VAL A 293 10.36 -0.84 9.83
C VAL A 293 10.49 -0.61 11.34
N ARG A 294 10.30 -1.65 12.18
CA ARG A 294 10.16 -1.50 13.65
C ARG A 294 11.28 -2.12 14.48
N SER A 295 12.10 -3.00 13.92
CA SER A 295 13.17 -3.71 14.63
C SER A 295 14.43 -2.88 14.91
N GLY A 296 14.60 -1.73 14.25
CA GLY A 296 15.83 -0.93 14.32
C GLY A 296 17.02 -1.51 13.56
N VAL A 297 16.79 -2.58 12.80
CA VAL A 297 17.83 -3.34 12.10
C VAL A 297 18.30 -2.68 10.80
N LEU A 298 17.53 -1.75 10.25
CA LEU A 298 17.85 -1.00 9.02
C LEU A 298 17.78 0.50 9.27
N THR A 299 18.73 1.24 8.72
CA THR A 299 18.75 2.71 8.70
C THR A 299 17.84 3.25 7.59
N SER A 300 16.88 4.10 7.93
CA SER A 300 15.99 4.76 6.98
C SER A 300 15.52 6.13 7.51
N VAL A 301 15.30 7.07 6.61
CA VAL A 301 14.68 8.38 6.90
C VAL A 301 13.21 8.27 7.34
N HIS A 302 12.54 7.16 7.01
CA HIS A 302 11.15 6.87 7.36
C HIS A 302 11.01 6.00 8.63
N ALA A 303 12.10 5.68 9.34
CA ALA A 303 12.11 4.79 10.51
C ALA A 303 12.07 5.56 11.84
N PHE A 304 10.88 6.04 12.23
CA PHE A 304 10.70 6.94 13.37
C PHE A 304 10.69 6.30 14.77
N ALA A 305 10.70 4.97 14.90
CA ALA A 305 10.75 4.30 16.21
C ALA A 305 11.31 2.88 16.14
N THR A 306 12.38 2.63 16.90
CA THR A 306 13.24 1.43 16.81
C THR A 306 13.51 0.82 18.18
N ASP A 307 13.38 -0.51 18.31
CA ASP A 307 13.71 -1.26 19.53
C ASP A 307 13.97 -2.75 19.20
N PRO A 308 15.17 -3.29 19.53
CA PRO A 308 15.48 -4.71 19.32
C PRO A 308 14.53 -5.70 20.01
N ARG A 309 13.98 -5.37 21.19
CA ARG A 309 13.02 -6.26 21.90
C ARG A 309 11.73 -6.40 21.13
N ARG A 310 11.20 -5.28 20.63
CA ARG A 310 10.01 -5.24 19.78
C ARG A 310 10.27 -5.91 18.42
N GLY A 311 11.45 -5.69 17.83
CA GLY A 311 11.91 -6.41 16.65
C GLY A 311 11.91 -7.94 16.81
N LEU A 312 12.48 -8.44 17.91
CA LEU A 312 12.50 -9.88 18.24
C LEU A 312 11.10 -10.47 18.38
N PHE A 313 10.16 -9.76 19.03
CA PHE A 313 8.79 -10.24 19.16
C PHE A 313 8.10 -10.37 17.78
N ILE A 314 8.25 -9.37 16.90
CA ILE A 314 7.68 -9.45 15.54
C ILE A 314 8.35 -10.58 14.74
N LEU A 315 9.65 -10.81 14.90
CA LEU A 315 10.36 -11.92 14.25
C LEU A 315 9.83 -13.30 14.70
N ILE A 316 9.56 -13.47 16.00
CA ILE A 316 8.92 -14.68 16.54
C ILE A 316 7.50 -14.85 15.99
N LEU A 317 6.69 -13.78 16.00
CA LEU A 317 5.33 -13.79 15.49
C LEU A 317 5.27 -14.13 13.98
N LEU A 318 6.19 -13.55 13.20
CA LEU A 318 6.39 -13.87 11.78
C LEU A 318 6.79 -15.34 11.61
N THR A 319 7.78 -15.82 12.36
CA THR A 319 8.26 -17.22 12.28
C THR A 319 7.13 -18.21 12.59
N VAL A 320 6.31 -17.94 13.61
CA VAL A 320 5.15 -18.78 13.95
C VAL A 320 4.08 -18.73 12.85
N ILE A 321 3.65 -17.54 12.40
CA ILE A 321 2.57 -17.42 11.39
C ILE A 321 3.01 -18.01 10.03
N VAL A 322 4.20 -17.65 9.56
CA VAL A 322 4.73 -18.09 8.25
C VAL A 322 5.14 -19.56 8.29
N GLY A 323 5.83 -20.01 9.36
CA GLY A 323 6.22 -21.42 9.51
C GLY A 323 5.02 -22.36 9.57
N THR A 324 4.02 -22.07 10.41
CA THR A 324 2.83 -22.93 10.53
C THR A 324 1.96 -22.94 9.27
N SER A 325 1.83 -21.82 8.57
CA SER A 325 1.08 -21.74 7.31
C SER A 325 1.77 -22.44 6.15
N LEU A 326 3.09 -22.32 6.02
CA LEU A 326 3.86 -23.04 5.01
C LEU A 326 3.93 -24.54 5.30
N ALA A 327 4.04 -24.96 6.57
CA ALA A 327 3.96 -26.37 6.96
C ALA A 327 2.59 -26.99 6.64
N LEU A 328 1.49 -26.28 6.96
CA LEU A 328 0.12 -26.69 6.59
C LEU A 328 -0.06 -26.75 5.06
N PHE A 329 0.51 -25.79 4.33
CA PHE A 329 0.51 -25.82 2.87
C PHE A 329 1.26 -27.05 2.33
N ALA A 330 2.48 -27.31 2.79
CA ALA A 330 3.28 -28.47 2.36
C ALA A 330 2.56 -29.80 2.62
N TRP A 331 1.89 -29.95 3.77
CA TRP A 331 1.13 -31.16 4.12
C TRP A 331 -0.14 -31.36 3.25
N ARG A 332 -0.74 -30.28 2.75
CA ARG A 332 -2.01 -30.32 2.01
C ARG A 332 -1.85 -30.21 0.49
N ALA A 333 -0.83 -29.52 -0.01
CA ALA A 333 -0.60 -29.24 -1.43
C ALA A 333 -0.56 -30.49 -2.34
N PRO A 334 0.00 -31.65 -1.92
CA PRO A 334 -0.03 -32.88 -2.74
C PRO A 334 -1.45 -33.43 -2.99
N LYS A 335 -2.42 -33.08 -2.15
CA LYS A 335 -3.83 -33.50 -2.27
C LYS A 335 -4.65 -32.60 -3.20
N VAL A 336 -4.00 -31.64 -3.88
CA VAL A 336 -4.65 -30.64 -4.73
C VAL A 336 -4.41 -30.96 -6.20
N GLY A 337 -5.44 -31.48 -6.88
CA GLY A 337 -5.37 -31.79 -8.30
C GLY A 337 -4.98 -30.57 -9.16
N MET A 338 -4.16 -30.82 -10.19
CA MET A 338 -3.44 -29.81 -10.99
C MET A 338 -4.31 -28.74 -11.70
N GLY A 339 -5.62 -28.95 -11.77
CA GLY A 339 -6.58 -28.02 -12.40
C GLY A 339 -6.85 -28.35 -13.86
N GLY A 340 -7.39 -27.37 -14.59
CA GLY A 340 -7.68 -27.51 -16.02
C GLY A 340 -6.43 -27.32 -16.89
N ARG A 341 -6.24 -28.21 -17.88
CA ARG A 341 -5.22 -28.06 -18.94
C ARG A 341 -5.48 -26.79 -19.78
N PHE A 342 -4.39 -26.18 -20.23
CA PHE A 342 -4.34 -25.02 -21.12
C PHE A 342 -3.06 -25.12 -21.98
N ASP A 343 -3.05 -24.44 -23.12
CA ASP A 343 -1.95 -24.47 -24.08
C ASP A 343 -0.87 -23.45 -23.72
N THR A 344 0.34 -23.66 -24.24
CA THR A 344 1.49 -22.75 -24.06
C THR A 344 1.14 -21.29 -24.40
N VAL A 345 0.33 -21.07 -25.44
CA VAL A 345 -0.18 -19.76 -25.84
C VAL A 345 -1.64 -19.64 -25.41
N SER A 346 -1.86 -19.12 -24.20
CA SER A 346 -3.19 -18.95 -23.61
C SER A 346 -3.21 -17.80 -22.60
N ARG A 347 -4.41 -17.31 -22.24
CA ARG A 347 -4.55 -16.31 -21.16
C ARG A 347 -4.05 -16.85 -19.83
N GLU A 348 -4.24 -18.15 -19.55
CA GLU A 348 -3.65 -18.84 -18.41
C GLU A 348 -2.12 -18.70 -18.38
N SER A 349 -1.43 -19.03 -19.48
CA SER A 349 0.04 -18.94 -19.58
C SER A 349 0.58 -17.52 -19.45
N LEU A 350 -0.07 -16.53 -20.08
CA LEU A 350 0.36 -15.13 -20.00
C LEU A 350 0.17 -14.56 -18.58
N LEU A 351 -0.90 -14.97 -17.88
CA LEU A 351 -1.11 -14.61 -16.47
C LEU A 351 -0.14 -15.35 -15.54
N LEU A 352 0.30 -16.57 -15.88
CA LEU A 352 1.37 -17.26 -15.15
C LEU A 352 2.71 -16.54 -15.31
N ALA A 353 3.10 -16.18 -16.53
CA ALA A 353 4.31 -15.42 -16.81
C ALA A 353 4.33 -14.07 -16.08
N ASN A 354 3.21 -13.33 -16.11
CA ASN A 354 3.02 -12.11 -15.31
C ASN A 354 3.22 -12.36 -13.81
N ASN A 355 2.62 -13.42 -13.26
CA ASN A 355 2.74 -13.71 -11.83
C ASN A 355 4.16 -14.14 -11.44
N VAL A 356 4.88 -14.86 -12.31
CA VAL A 356 6.29 -15.23 -12.10
C VAL A 356 7.17 -13.97 -12.14
N LEU A 357 7.01 -13.10 -13.13
CA LEU A 357 7.74 -11.82 -13.20
C LEU A 357 7.51 -10.97 -11.95
N LEU A 358 6.26 -10.79 -11.51
CA LEU A 358 5.94 -10.02 -10.29
C LEU A 358 6.57 -10.63 -9.02
N VAL A 359 6.59 -11.96 -8.89
CA VAL A 359 7.22 -12.65 -7.74
C VAL A 359 8.75 -12.57 -7.80
N VAL A 360 9.36 -12.69 -8.99
CA VAL A 360 10.81 -12.50 -9.19
C VAL A 360 11.21 -11.05 -8.89
N THR A 361 10.43 -10.06 -9.33
CA THR A 361 10.64 -8.65 -9.00
C THR A 361 10.52 -8.40 -7.49
N ALA A 362 9.50 -8.98 -6.84
CA ALA A 362 9.35 -8.89 -5.38
C ALA A 362 10.54 -9.54 -4.64
N GLY A 363 11.02 -10.68 -5.13
CA GLY A 363 12.21 -11.37 -4.62
C GLY A 363 13.50 -10.57 -4.81
N ALA A 364 13.66 -9.88 -5.93
CA ALA A 364 14.82 -9.01 -6.19
C ALA A 364 14.84 -7.77 -5.30
N VAL A 365 13.70 -7.08 -5.12
CA VAL A 365 13.59 -5.93 -4.21
C VAL A 365 13.78 -6.39 -2.75
N ALA A 366 13.23 -7.55 -2.37
CA ALA A 366 13.47 -8.14 -1.06
C ALA A 366 14.95 -8.50 -0.85
N LEU A 367 15.63 -9.09 -1.85
CA LEU A 367 17.05 -9.41 -1.77
C LEU A 367 17.89 -8.14 -1.56
N GLY A 368 17.71 -7.11 -2.39
CA GLY A 368 18.43 -5.84 -2.23
C GLY A 368 18.19 -5.16 -0.88
N THR A 369 16.99 -5.30 -0.31
CA THR A 369 16.63 -4.73 1.00
C THR A 369 17.18 -5.53 2.18
N LEU A 370 17.26 -6.86 2.05
CA LEU A 370 17.72 -7.77 3.12
C LEU A 370 19.23 -8.05 3.07
N TYR A 371 19.89 -7.85 1.93
CA TYR A 371 21.31 -8.15 1.77
C TYR A 371 22.23 -7.34 2.71
N PRO A 372 22.04 -6.03 2.94
CA PRO A 372 22.72 -5.28 4.00
C PRO A 372 22.68 -5.95 5.38
N LEU A 373 21.48 -6.41 5.78
CA LEU A 373 21.26 -7.10 7.06
C LEU A 373 21.98 -8.45 7.09
N LEU A 374 21.96 -9.23 6.02
CA LEU A 374 22.65 -10.52 5.98
C LEU A 374 24.17 -10.36 6.10
N ILE A 375 24.76 -9.35 5.45
CA ILE A 375 26.20 -9.05 5.55
C ILE A 375 26.57 -8.58 6.97
N ASP A 376 25.75 -7.71 7.57
CA ASP A 376 25.95 -7.21 8.93
C ASP A 376 25.82 -8.31 10.00
N ALA A 377 24.79 -9.16 9.90
CA ALA A 377 24.55 -10.28 10.81
C ALA A 377 25.61 -11.40 10.72
N LEU A 378 26.34 -11.47 9.60
CA LEU A 378 27.50 -12.36 9.43
C LEU A 378 28.83 -11.72 9.89
N GLY A 379 28.81 -10.46 10.37
CA GLY A 379 30.01 -9.73 10.78
C GLY A 379 30.91 -9.30 9.61
N LEU A 380 30.41 -9.32 8.37
CA LEU A 380 31.17 -9.05 7.15
C LEU A 380 31.27 -7.55 6.80
N GLY A 381 30.95 -6.67 7.76
CA GLY A 381 30.96 -5.21 7.64
C GLY A 381 29.58 -4.60 7.37
N LYS A 382 29.56 -3.29 7.08
CA LYS A 382 28.34 -2.57 6.66
C LYS A 382 28.34 -2.39 5.15
N LEU A 383 27.21 -2.65 4.52
CA LEU A 383 26.98 -2.47 3.08
C LEU A 383 25.67 -1.72 2.87
N SER A 384 25.63 -0.81 1.90
CA SER A 384 24.41 -0.07 1.52
C SER A 384 23.99 -0.41 0.09
N VAL A 385 22.69 -0.55 -0.14
CA VAL A 385 22.08 -0.79 -1.46
C VAL A 385 21.11 0.34 -1.75
N GLY A 386 21.38 1.13 -2.79
CA GLY A 386 20.58 2.28 -3.20
C GLY A 386 20.03 2.18 -4.63
N PRO A 387 19.44 3.28 -5.15
CA PRO A 387 18.79 3.32 -6.46
C PRO A 387 19.53 2.68 -7.64
N PRO A 388 20.88 2.73 -7.78
CA PRO A 388 21.57 2.09 -8.90
C PRO A 388 21.32 0.58 -8.99
N TYR A 389 21.30 -0.14 -7.87
CA TYR A 389 20.98 -1.58 -7.84
C TYR A 389 19.52 -1.81 -8.23
N PHE A 390 18.59 -1.14 -7.54
CA PHE A 390 17.18 -1.39 -7.72
C PHE A 390 16.71 -1.03 -9.13
N ASN A 391 17.13 0.12 -9.68
CA ASN A 391 16.81 0.49 -11.06
C ASN A 391 17.37 -0.52 -12.08
N ALA A 392 18.62 -0.99 -11.90
CA ALA A 392 19.26 -1.95 -12.81
C ALA A 392 18.58 -3.33 -12.83
N VAL A 393 17.93 -3.76 -11.74
CA VAL A 393 17.23 -5.05 -11.67
C VAL A 393 15.72 -4.91 -11.94
N PHE A 394 15.08 -3.86 -11.42
CA PHE A 394 13.64 -3.63 -11.54
C PHE A 394 13.21 -3.32 -12.98
N VAL A 395 13.90 -2.41 -13.66
CA VAL A 395 13.47 -1.94 -14.99
C VAL A 395 13.49 -3.08 -16.03
N PRO A 396 14.54 -3.92 -16.14
CA PRO A 396 14.55 -5.07 -17.05
C PRO A 396 13.46 -6.11 -16.76
N LEU A 397 13.09 -6.33 -15.48
CA LEU A 397 12.01 -7.26 -15.11
C LEU A 397 10.62 -6.67 -15.40
N MET A 398 10.46 -5.36 -15.31
CA MET A 398 9.17 -4.69 -15.54
C MET A 398 8.84 -4.46 -17.02
N ILE A 399 9.84 -4.29 -17.91
CA ILE A 399 9.60 -4.18 -19.36
C ILE A 399 8.72 -5.32 -19.92
N PRO A 400 9.03 -6.62 -19.73
CA PRO A 400 8.16 -7.70 -20.20
C PRO A 400 6.82 -7.76 -19.48
N ALA A 401 6.74 -7.36 -18.20
CA ALA A 401 5.46 -7.26 -17.49
C ALA A 401 4.54 -6.18 -18.11
N LEU A 402 5.07 -4.99 -18.40
CA LEU A 402 4.36 -3.90 -19.08
C LEU A 402 3.91 -4.31 -20.50
N LEU A 403 4.70 -5.10 -21.22
CA LEU A 403 4.27 -5.68 -22.49
C LEU A 403 3.07 -6.64 -22.31
N LEU A 404 3.11 -7.54 -21.32
CA LEU A 404 2.04 -8.51 -21.04
C LEU A 404 0.70 -7.87 -20.63
N ILE A 405 0.69 -6.66 -20.06
CA ILE A 405 -0.52 -5.92 -19.66
C ILE A 405 -1.48 -5.69 -20.84
N ALA A 406 -0.98 -5.58 -22.08
CA ALA A 406 -1.80 -5.51 -23.28
C ALA A 406 -2.16 -6.89 -23.86
N VAL A 407 -1.21 -7.84 -23.87
CA VAL A 407 -1.38 -9.15 -24.53
C VAL A 407 -2.33 -10.06 -23.75
N GLY A 408 -2.23 -10.08 -22.42
CA GLY A 408 -3.05 -10.93 -21.54
C GLY A 408 -4.57 -10.68 -21.70
N PRO A 409 -5.06 -9.42 -21.68
CA PRO A 409 -6.47 -9.10 -21.89
C PRO A 409 -7.08 -9.52 -23.23
N VAL A 410 -6.29 -9.60 -24.32
CA VAL A 410 -6.76 -9.97 -25.67
C VAL A 410 -6.64 -11.46 -25.99
N ALA A 411 -5.76 -12.21 -25.30
CA ALA A 411 -5.60 -13.64 -25.48
C ALA A 411 -6.82 -14.43 -24.97
N ASN A 412 -7.18 -15.54 -25.62
CA ASN A 412 -8.30 -16.39 -25.19
C ASN A 412 -7.91 -17.36 -24.05
N TRP A 413 -8.90 -17.78 -23.26
CA TRP A 413 -8.75 -18.84 -22.26
C TRP A 413 -8.60 -20.21 -22.95
N LYS A 414 -7.95 -21.18 -22.27
CA LYS A 414 -7.46 -22.47 -22.82
C LYS A 414 -6.39 -22.33 -23.89
N ALA A 415 -6.70 -21.65 -24.99
CA ALA A 415 -5.89 -21.59 -26.20
C ALA A 415 -6.11 -20.24 -26.90
N ALA A 416 -5.04 -19.63 -27.42
CA ALA A 416 -5.09 -18.35 -28.12
C ALA A 416 -4.26 -18.39 -29.41
N GLN A 417 -4.86 -17.99 -30.53
CA GLN A 417 -4.17 -17.93 -31.82
C GLN A 417 -3.36 -16.64 -31.96
N PHE A 418 -2.07 -16.74 -32.27
CA PHE A 418 -1.18 -15.59 -32.49
C PHE A 418 -1.75 -14.57 -33.47
N GLY A 419 -2.28 -15.01 -34.63
CA GLY A 419 -2.89 -14.13 -35.63
C GLY A 419 -4.11 -13.36 -35.13
N ALA A 420 -4.85 -13.90 -34.15
CA ALA A 420 -6.00 -13.21 -33.53
C ALA A 420 -5.56 -12.20 -32.45
N ILE A 421 -4.43 -12.44 -31.77
CA ILE A 421 -3.78 -11.48 -30.88
C ILE A 421 -3.21 -10.31 -31.71
N PHE A 422 -2.41 -10.61 -32.73
CA PHE A 422 -1.82 -9.62 -33.64
C PHE A 422 -2.87 -8.73 -34.30
N ARG A 423 -3.97 -9.31 -34.80
CA ARG A 423 -5.09 -8.55 -35.42
C ARG A 423 -5.74 -7.56 -34.46
N GLN A 424 -5.79 -7.84 -33.16
CA GLN A 424 -6.31 -6.92 -32.14
C GLN A 424 -5.27 -5.84 -31.76
N LEU A 425 -3.99 -6.23 -31.63
CA LEU A 425 -2.91 -5.34 -31.19
C LEU A 425 -2.27 -4.52 -32.32
N ARG A 426 -2.65 -4.72 -33.59
CA ARG A 426 -2.08 -4.01 -34.76
C ARG A 426 -2.03 -2.48 -34.65
N VAL A 427 -2.99 -1.86 -33.96
CA VAL A 427 -3.02 -0.41 -33.75
C VAL A 427 -2.03 0.00 -32.63
N PRO A 428 -2.09 -0.59 -31.42
CA PRO A 428 -1.02 -0.47 -30.42
C PRO A 428 0.40 -0.70 -30.96
N MET A 429 0.61 -1.72 -31.81
CA MET A 429 1.92 -2.07 -32.38
C MET A 429 2.51 -0.99 -33.30
N ILE A 430 1.68 -0.11 -33.88
CA ILE A 430 2.14 1.01 -34.71
C ILE A 430 2.19 2.30 -33.88
N ALA A 431 1.13 2.57 -33.09
CA ALA A 431 1.03 3.78 -32.29
C ALA A 431 2.12 3.89 -31.21
N ALA A 432 2.50 2.77 -30.58
CA ALA A 432 3.47 2.78 -29.49
C ALA A 432 4.90 3.14 -29.96
N PRO A 433 5.48 2.52 -31.02
CA PRO A 433 6.75 2.98 -31.57
C PRO A 433 6.69 4.41 -32.11
N VAL A 434 5.59 4.81 -32.77
CA VAL A 434 5.46 6.19 -33.30
C VAL A 434 5.51 7.22 -32.18
N VAL A 435 4.72 7.08 -31.11
CA VAL A 435 4.73 8.01 -29.98
C VAL A 435 6.05 7.92 -29.22
N GLY A 436 6.56 6.71 -28.95
CA GLY A 436 7.82 6.53 -28.23
C GLY A 436 9.02 7.16 -28.94
N LEU A 437 9.11 7.05 -30.27
CA LEU A 437 10.21 7.65 -31.03
C LEU A 437 10.05 9.16 -31.24
N THR A 438 8.82 9.69 -31.36
CA THR A 438 8.59 11.11 -31.70
C THR A 438 8.43 12.03 -30.48
N ALA A 439 7.73 11.60 -29.43
CA ALA A 439 7.45 12.45 -28.27
C ALA A 439 8.70 13.00 -27.54
N PRO A 440 9.82 12.24 -27.40
CA PRO A 440 11.07 12.78 -26.83
C PRO A 440 11.60 14.04 -27.51
N PHE A 441 11.45 14.17 -28.83
CA PHE A 441 11.87 15.38 -29.55
C PHE A 441 11.02 16.62 -29.20
N VAL A 442 9.74 16.41 -28.85
CA VAL A 442 8.83 17.49 -28.43
C VAL A 442 9.09 17.90 -26.97
N LEU A 443 9.67 17.02 -26.16
CA LEU A 443 10.00 17.27 -24.74
C LEU A 443 11.36 17.97 -24.54
N GLY A 444 12.12 18.21 -25.61
CA GLY A 444 13.29 19.10 -25.62
C GLY A 444 14.60 18.42 -26.06
N HIS A 445 14.82 17.17 -25.67
CA HIS A 445 15.94 16.34 -26.16
C HIS A 445 15.55 14.87 -26.25
N TRP A 446 16.19 14.15 -27.18
CA TRP A 446 15.95 12.71 -27.29
C TRP A 446 16.59 11.95 -26.11
N SER A 447 15.95 10.85 -25.70
CA SER A 447 16.47 9.90 -24.71
C SER A 447 15.89 8.52 -24.95
N GLY A 448 16.74 7.49 -24.94
CA GLY A 448 16.31 6.10 -25.18
C GLY A 448 15.44 5.53 -24.08
N SER A 449 15.67 5.91 -22.81
CA SER A 449 14.81 5.52 -21.69
C SER A 449 13.45 6.21 -21.76
N ALA A 450 13.43 7.51 -22.12
CA ALA A 450 12.20 8.26 -22.36
C ALA A 450 11.37 7.64 -23.50
N ALA A 451 12.03 7.31 -24.62
CA ALA A 451 11.39 6.67 -25.77
C ALA A 451 10.77 5.31 -25.42
N LEU A 452 11.50 4.47 -24.68
CA LEU A 452 11.03 3.16 -24.23
C LEU A 452 9.85 3.26 -23.24
N GLY A 453 9.93 4.15 -22.25
CA GLY A 453 8.86 4.34 -21.28
C GLY A 453 7.57 4.88 -21.91
N LEU A 454 7.67 5.87 -22.80
CA LEU A 454 6.53 6.42 -23.54
C LEU A 454 5.96 5.42 -24.55
N MET A 455 6.80 4.57 -25.17
CA MET A 455 6.33 3.44 -25.97
C MET A 455 5.50 2.46 -25.12
N LEU A 456 6.00 2.05 -23.95
CA LEU A 456 5.31 1.09 -23.07
C LEU A 456 4.01 1.66 -22.47
N ALA A 457 3.99 2.95 -22.10
CA ALA A 457 2.76 3.62 -21.68
C ALA A 457 1.72 3.70 -22.82
N THR A 458 2.15 4.10 -24.02
CA THR A 458 1.27 4.16 -25.21
C THR A 458 0.75 2.79 -25.60
N TRP A 459 1.60 1.75 -25.54
CA TRP A 459 1.24 0.35 -25.79
C TRP A 459 0.07 -0.09 -24.91
N ILE A 460 0.12 0.20 -23.61
CA ILE A 460 -0.95 -0.13 -22.67
C ILE A 460 -2.19 0.75 -22.91
N ALA A 461 -2.03 2.07 -22.99
CA ALA A 461 -3.15 3.01 -23.14
C ALA A 461 -3.95 2.78 -24.43
N VAL A 462 -3.28 2.62 -25.57
CA VAL A 462 -3.93 2.36 -26.86
C VAL A 462 -4.58 0.97 -26.88
N SER A 463 -3.98 -0.04 -26.24
CA SER A 463 -4.59 -1.39 -26.12
C SER A 463 -5.84 -1.38 -25.25
N VAL A 464 -5.85 -0.61 -24.16
CA VAL A 464 -7.04 -0.39 -23.34
C VAL A 464 -8.14 0.30 -24.16
N GLY A 465 -7.79 1.36 -24.90
CA GLY A 465 -8.72 2.10 -25.77
C GLY A 465 -9.35 1.21 -26.83
N THR A 466 -8.54 0.52 -27.66
CA THR A 466 -9.04 -0.34 -28.73
C THR A 466 -9.85 -1.53 -28.21
N GLY A 467 -9.48 -2.09 -27.05
CA GLY A 467 -10.26 -3.11 -26.36
C GLY A 467 -11.65 -2.63 -25.93
N ILE A 468 -11.76 -1.40 -25.42
CA ILE A 468 -13.04 -0.77 -25.05
C ILE A 468 -13.89 -0.47 -26.28
N PHE A 469 -13.36 0.23 -27.30
CA PHE A 469 -14.13 0.56 -28.51
C PHE A 469 -14.55 -0.70 -29.27
N GLY A 470 -13.67 -1.69 -29.41
CA GLY A 470 -13.97 -2.98 -30.04
C GLY A 470 -15.09 -3.74 -29.32
N ARG A 471 -15.03 -3.82 -27.98
CA ARG A 471 -16.06 -4.49 -27.18
C ARG A 471 -17.41 -3.76 -27.22
N MET A 472 -17.41 -2.44 -27.12
CA MET A 472 -18.64 -1.63 -27.23
C MET A 472 -19.31 -1.83 -28.60
N ARG A 473 -18.53 -1.83 -29.68
CA ARG A 473 -19.04 -2.10 -31.05
C ARG A 473 -19.59 -3.52 -31.19
N ALA A 474 -18.87 -4.54 -30.68
CA ALA A 474 -19.29 -5.93 -30.76
C ALA A 474 -20.55 -6.25 -29.93
N THR A 475 -20.74 -5.56 -28.80
CA THR A 475 -21.92 -5.74 -27.92
C THR A 475 -23.07 -4.79 -28.22
N ARG A 476 -22.90 -3.85 -29.16
CA ARG A 476 -23.82 -2.72 -29.46
C ARG A 476 -24.24 -1.93 -28.21
N GLY A 477 -23.38 -1.90 -27.18
CA GLY A 477 -23.71 -1.38 -25.85
C GLY A 477 -22.69 -0.36 -25.35
N GLY A 478 -23.18 0.76 -24.83
CA GLY A 478 -22.36 1.82 -24.26
C GLY A 478 -21.55 1.38 -23.03
N LEU A 479 -20.60 2.21 -22.59
CA LEU A 479 -19.65 1.88 -21.51
C LEU A 479 -20.35 1.38 -20.23
N ARG A 480 -21.46 2.01 -19.83
CA ARG A 480 -22.26 1.65 -18.63
C ARG A 480 -22.90 0.25 -18.69
N ALA A 481 -23.01 -0.37 -19.87
CA ALA A 481 -23.54 -1.72 -20.05
C ALA A 481 -22.47 -2.82 -19.85
N GLN A 482 -21.18 -2.47 -19.82
CA GLN A 482 -20.11 -3.45 -19.66
C GLN A 482 -19.95 -3.89 -18.19
N PRO A 483 -19.48 -5.13 -17.90
CA PRO A 483 -19.27 -5.59 -16.53
C PRO A 483 -18.28 -4.70 -15.77
N ARG A 484 -18.63 -4.29 -14.55
CA ARG A 484 -17.81 -3.39 -13.74
C ARG A 484 -16.43 -3.99 -13.43
N SER A 485 -16.35 -5.31 -13.25
CA SER A 485 -15.08 -6.04 -13.11
C SER A 485 -14.22 -6.11 -14.37
N TRP A 486 -14.83 -5.95 -15.55
CA TRP A 486 -14.09 -5.84 -16.81
C TRP A 486 -13.59 -4.40 -17.04
N LEU A 487 -14.42 -3.40 -16.72
CA LEU A 487 -14.05 -1.98 -16.75
C LEU A 487 -12.95 -1.65 -15.72
N GLY A 488 -13.06 -2.17 -14.50
CA GLY A 488 -12.10 -1.92 -13.42
C GLY A 488 -10.68 -2.42 -13.74
N MET A 489 -10.57 -3.57 -14.43
CA MET A 489 -9.30 -4.06 -14.95
C MET A 489 -8.70 -3.09 -15.98
N HIS A 490 -9.48 -2.61 -16.94
CA HIS A 490 -9.02 -1.65 -17.95
C HIS A 490 -8.62 -0.30 -17.34
N MET A 491 -9.38 0.19 -16.35
CA MET A 491 -9.09 1.44 -15.66
C MET A 491 -7.82 1.34 -14.81
N ALA A 492 -7.56 0.18 -14.18
CA ALA A 492 -6.31 -0.06 -13.47
C ALA A 492 -5.10 -0.17 -14.42
N HIS A 493 -5.25 -0.84 -15.56
CA HIS A 493 -4.19 -0.93 -16.58
C HIS A 493 -3.91 0.46 -17.20
N LEU A 494 -4.94 1.29 -17.40
CA LEU A 494 -4.76 2.69 -17.80
C LEU A 494 -4.04 3.51 -16.71
N GLY A 495 -4.31 3.25 -15.43
CA GLY A 495 -3.57 3.82 -14.31
C GLY A 495 -2.07 3.51 -14.35
N ILE A 496 -1.70 2.27 -14.70
CA ILE A 496 -0.29 1.89 -14.95
C ILE A 496 0.29 2.70 -16.12
N ALA A 497 -0.43 2.88 -17.22
CA ALA A 497 0.05 3.69 -18.35
C ALA A 497 0.30 5.16 -17.95
N VAL A 498 -0.62 5.77 -17.21
CA VAL A 498 -0.51 7.15 -16.71
C VAL A 498 0.67 7.29 -15.73
N PHE A 499 0.83 6.33 -14.81
CA PHE A 499 1.98 6.26 -13.89
C PHE A 499 3.31 6.17 -14.66
N VAL A 500 3.42 5.25 -15.63
CA VAL A 500 4.64 5.09 -16.44
C VAL A 500 4.96 6.36 -17.22
N THR A 501 3.96 7.05 -17.79
CA THR A 501 4.18 8.36 -18.42
C THR A 501 4.74 9.39 -17.43
N GLY A 502 4.15 9.51 -16.23
CA GLY A 502 4.62 10.44 -15.20
C GLY A 502 6.07 10.19 -14.79
N VAL A 503 6.40 8.94 -14.41
CA VAL A 503 7.76 8.50 -14.06
C VAL A 503 8.74 8.75 -15.21
N THR A 504 8.37 8.38 -16.43
CA THR A 504 9.25 8.49 -17.61
C THR A 504 9.55 9.94 -17.97
N ILE A 505 8.56 10.83 -17.87
CA ILE A 505 8.74 12.24 -18.20
C ILE A 505 9.49 12.97 -17.08
N VAL A 506 9.16 12.76 -15.81
CA VAL A 506 9.85 13.48 -14.72
C VAL A 506 11.32 13.08 -14.66
N SER A 507 11.64 11.78 -14.62
CA SER A 507 13.04 11.32 -14.56
C SER A 507 13.82 11.44 -15.87
N GLY A 508 13.16 11.88 -16.96
CA GLY A 508 13.80 12.15 -18.25
C GLY A 508 14.03 13.63 -18.55
N TYR A 509 13.23 14.53 -17.94
CA TYR A 509 13.13 15.95 -18.31
C TYR A 509 12.96 16.91 -17.12
N GLU A 510 13.15 16.45 -15.88
CA GLU A 510 13.28 17.36 -14.75
C GLU A 510 14.59 18.15 -14.81
N THR A 511 14.56 19.34 -14.21
CA THR A 511 15.76 20.16 -14.00
C THR A 511 15.80 20.64 -12.56
N GLU A 512 17.02 20.82 -12.05
CA GLU A 512 17.35 21.23 -10.68
C GLU A 512 18.37 22.38 -10.73
N ARG A 513 18.25 23.32 -9.79
CA ARG A 513 19.27 24.33 -9.49
C ARG A 513 19.30 24.58 -7.98
N ASP A 514 20.40 24.19 -7.36
CA ASP A 514 20.81 24.74 -6.06
C ASP A 514 21.62 26.01 -6.32
N VAL A 515 21.17 27.13 -5.75
CA VAL A 515 21.78 28.46 -5.96
C VAL A 515 21.84 29.22 -4.64
N ARG A 516 22.83 30.12 -4.52
CA ARG A 516 22.71 31.25 -3.60
C ARG A 516 21.88 32.34 -4.27
N LEU A 517 21.00 33.00 -3.52
CA LEU A 517 20.29 34.20 -3.96
C LEU A 517 20.32 35.26 -2.86
N ALA A 518 20.77 36.46 -3.20
CA ALA A 518 20.54 37.68 -2.44
C ALA A 518 19.14 38.24 -2.75
N GLN A 519 18.70 39.22 -1.96
CA GLN A 519 17.43 39.90 -2.21
C GLN A 519 17.44 40.63 -3.58
N GLY A 520 16.45 40.36 -4.42
CA GLY A 520 16.34 40.85 -5.79
C GLY A 520 17.02 39.97 -6.85
N GLU A 521 17.88 39.02 -6.46
CA GLU A 521 18.48 38.09 -7.42
C GLU A 521 17.45 37.07 -7.94
N SER A 522 17.73 36.52 -9.13
CA SER A 522 16.80 35.63 -9.85
C SER A 522 17.52 34.42 -10.44
N VAL A 523 16.84 33.27 -10.43
CA VAL A 523 17.30 32.01 -11.07
C VAL A 523 16.32 31.57 -12.16
N SER A 524 16.86 31.18 -13.31
CA SER A 524 16.07 30.64 -14.45
C SER A 524 16.09 29.11 -14.46
N ILE A 525 14.91 28.49 -14.56
CA ILE A 525 14.75 27.02 -14.63
C ILE A 525 13.48 26.64 -15.42
N GLY A 526 13.59 25.67 -16.34
CA GLY A 526 12.44 25.17 -17.13
C GLY A 526 11.66 26.22 -17.95
N GLY A 527 12.26 27.38 -18.26
CA GLY A 527 11.56 28.52 -18.90
C GLY A 527 10.77 29.41 -17.93
N TYR A 528 11.03 29.31 -16.63
CA TYR A 528 10.52 30.19 -15.57
C TYR A 528 11.68 30.93 -14.90
N ASN A 529 11.42 32.13 -14.39
CA ASN A 529 12.34 32.86 -13.53
C ASN A 529 11.75 32.92 -12.12
N LEU A 530 12.58 32.63 -11.11
CA LEU A 530 12.24 32.75 -9.69
C LEU A 530 13.11 33.83 -9.06
N THR A 531 12.48 34.89 -8.56
CA THR A 531 13.15 36.06 -7.96
C THR A 531 12.95 36.06 -6.45
N LEU A 532 14.02 36.15 -5.66
CA LEU A 532 13.90 36.23 -4.20
C LEU A 532 13.56 37.67 -3.79
N VAL A 533 12.28 37.96 -3.53
CA VAL A 533 11.80 39.30 -3.16
C VAL A 533 12.24 39.68 -1.74
N GLY A 534 12.43 38.68 -0.87
CA GLY A 534 12.99 38.82 0.47
C GLY A 534 12.74 37.57 1.33
N VAL A 535 13.21 37.60 2.57
CA VAL A 535 12.86 36.59 3.59
C VAL A 535 12.40 37.31 4.85
N ARG A 536 11.26 36.88 5.42
CA ARG A 536 10.64 37.50 6.60
C ARG A 536 10.38 36.47 7.70
N SER A 537 10.64 36.86 8.95
CA SER A 537 10.33 36.03 10.11
C SER A 537 8.84 36.12 10.46
N ALA A 538 8.23 35.00 10.83
CA ALA A 538 6.88 34.91 11.37
C ALA A 538 6.82 33.82 12.47
N ARG A 539 5.67 33.73 13.16
CA ARG A 539 5.42 32.71 14.19
C ARG A 539 4.20 31.88 13.79
N GLY A 540 4.38 30.57 13.70
CA GLY A 540 3.31 29.61 13.50
C GLY A 540 2.64 29.17 14.81
N PRO A 541 1.78 28.14 14.79
CA PRO A 541 1.05 27.67 15.96
C PRO A 541 1.97 27.21 17.12
N ASN A 542 3.03 26.48 16.80
CA ASN A 542 4.00 25.91 17.75
C ASN A 542 5.46 25.99 17.26
N TYR A 543 5.73 26.74 16.18
CA TYR A 543 7.05 26.95 15.60
C TYR A 543 7.33 28.43 15.30
N VAL A 544 8.60 28.78 15.13
CA VAL A 544 9.04 30.05 14.51
C VAL A 544 9.47 29.74 13.07
N THR A 545 9.20 30.64 12.13
CA THR A 545 9.45 30.38 10.70
C THR A 545 10.10 31.57 10.00
N GLN A 546 10.98 31.27 9.04
CA GLN A 546 11.51 32.23 8.08
C GLN A 546 10.89 31.91 6.72
N ILE A 547 10.05 32.80 6.22
CA ILE A 547 9.29 32.64 4.98
C ILE A 547 10.02 33.39 3.87
N GLY A 548 10.47 32.68 2.84
CA GLY A 548 11.00 33.30 1.63
C GLY A 548 9.86 33.74 0.73
N ASP A 549 9.76 35.01 0.40
CA ASP A 549 8.80 35.50 -0.58
C ASP A 549 9.47 35.46 -1.97
N ILE A 550 9.15 34.44 -2.77
CA ILE A 550 9.76 34.20 -4.09
C ILE A 550 8.73 34.50 -5.18
N GLU A 551 9.05 35.36 -6.14
CA GLU A 551 8.17 35.66 -7.27
C GLU A 551 8.46 34.75 -8.46
N LEU A 552 7.44 33.97 -8.86
CA LEU A 552 7.49 33.09 -10.02
C LEU A 552 6.96 33.84 -11.24
N SER A 553 7.84 34.09 -12.20
CA SER A 553 7.52 34.76 -13.46
C SER A 553 7.91 33.92 -14.68
N ARG A 554 7.34 34.26 -15.84
CA ARG A 554 7.66 33.68 -17.13
C ARG A 554 7.37 34.70 -18.23
N ASP A 555 8.25 34.79 -19.22
CA ASP A 555 8.10 35.68 -20.38
C ASP A 555 7.80 37.15 -19.97
N GLY A 556 8.47 37.60 -18.89
CA GLY A 556 8.29 38.93 -18.29
C GLY A 556 7.05 39.11 -17.40
N LYS A 557 6.13 38.13 -17.37
CA LYS A 557 4.89 38.18 -16.60
C LYS A 557 4.97 37.40 -15.30
N VAL A 558 4.61 38.05 -14.18
CA VAL A 558 4.41 37.37 -12.89
C VAL A 558 3.23 36.41 -12.97
N LEU A 559 3.42 35.16 -12.55
CA LEU A 559 2.40 34.12 -12.52
C LEU A 559 1.83 33.93 -11.11
N ARG A 560 2.71 33.88 -10.09
CA ARG A 560 2.36 33.60 -8.69
C ARG A 560 3.51 34.01 -7.76
N ARG A 561 3.22 34.19 -6.46
CA ARG A 561 4.25 34.23 -5.41
C ARG A 561 4.27 32.91 -4.63
N LEU A 562 5.46 32.44 -4.35
CA LEU A 562 5.77 31.21 -3.65
C LEU A 562 6.31 31.57 -2.27
N HIS A 563 5.93 30.78 -1.26
CA HIS A 563 6.24 31.05 0.14
C HIS A 563 6.86 29.82 0.82
N PRO A 564 8.04 29.32 0.38
CA PRO A 564 8.75 28.26 1.11
C PRO A 564 9.16 28.76 2.50
N GLU A 565 9.23 27.84 3.46
CA GLU A 565 9.53 28.16 4.84
C GLU A 565 10.75 27.40 5.36
N LYS A 566 11.48 28.02 6.29
CA LYS A 566 12.39 27.35 7.21
C LYS A 566 11.77 27.42 8.61
N ARG A 567 11.16 26.33 9.08
CA ARG A 567 10.49 26.23 10.39
C ARG A 567 11.46 25.70 11.44
N ASN A 568 11.48 26.29 12.63
CA ASN A 568 12.16 25.77 13.81
C ASN A 568 11.16 25.56 14.95
N TYR A 569 11.13 24.35 15.50
CA TYR A 569 10.20 23.90 16.53
C TYR A 569 10.87 23.98 17.91
N PRO A 570 10.52 24.93 18.80
CA PRO A 570 11.27 25.18 20.03
C PRO A 570 11.30 24.02 21.03
N ALA A 571 10.31 23.11 20.99
CA ALA A 571 10.23 21.95 21.86
C ALA A 571 11.20 20.81 21.46
N SER A 572 11.54 20.70 20.18
CA SER A 572 12.38 19.64 19.61
C SER A 572 13.74 20.14 19.09
N GLN A 573 13.89 21.45 18.83
CA GLN A 573 15.07 22.10 18.23
C GLN A 573 15.45 21.51 16.85
N MET A 574 14.51 20.87 16.17
CA MET A 574 14.70 20.30 14.83
C MET A 574 14.21 21.28 13.76
N PRO A 575 15.08 21.80 12.87
CA PRO A 575 14.68 22.67 11.77
C PRO A 575 14.12 21.85 10.60
N MET A 576 12.98 22.29 10.04
CA MET A 576 12.32 21.71 8.87
C MET A 576 12.27 22.71 7.72
N THR A 577 12.32 22.24 6.48
CA THR A 577 12.16 23.05 5.27
C THR A 577 10.83 22.70 4.61
N GLU A 578 9.89 23.64 4.60
CA GLU A 578 8.64 23.53 3.86
C GLU A 578 8.85 24.09 2.46
N VAL A 579 8.24 23.45 1.47
CA VAL A 579 8.46 23.77 0.06
C VAL A 579 7.22 24.38 -0.57
N ALA A 580 7.42 25.41 -1.39
CA ALA A 580 6.35 25.99 -2.16
C ALA A 580 6.32 25.37 -3.56
N ILE A 581 5.14 24.87 -3.94
CA ILE A 581 4.94 24.16 -5.20
C ILE A 581 3.85 24.86 -5.99
N ASP A 582 4.21 25.42 -7.14
CA ASP A 582 3.24 25.82 -8.16
C ASP A 582 2.94 24.61 -9.05
N ALA A 583 1.73 24.06 -8.93
CA ALA A 583 1.26 22.92 -9.70
C ALA A 583 0.20 23.36 -10.71
N ASN A 584 0.23 22.78 -11.92
CA ASN A 584 -0.77 23.02 -12.97
C ASN A 584 -1.27 21.74 -13.67
N GLY A 585 -1.01 20.55 -13.12
CA GLY A 585 -1.40 19.25 -13.70
C GLY A 585 -0.51 18.76 -14.85
N LEU A 586 0.41 19.60 -15.35
CA LEU A 586 1.39 19.27 -16.40
C LEU A 586 2.85 19.47 -15.95
N ARG A 587 3.10 20.34 -14.96
CA ARG A 587 4.40 20.51 -14.30
C ARG A 587 4.25 21.04 -12.88
N HIS A 588 5.25 20.74 -12.06
CA HIS A 588 5.54 21.49 -10.84
C HIS A 588 6.72 22.45 -11.08
N VAL A 589 6.60 23.68 -10.56
CA VAL A 589 7.77 24.48 -10.17
C VAL A 589 7.83 24.44 -8.65
N TYR A 590 8.96 23.97 -8.13
CA TYR A 590 9.20 23.69 -6.72
C TYR A 590 10.30 24.63 -6.23
N ALA A 591 10.10 25.25 -5.07
CA ALA A 591 11.12 26.05 -4.39
C ALA A 591 11.22 25.63 -2.92
N ALA A 592 12.45 25.43 -2.44
CA ALA A 592 12.77 25.11 -1.06
C ALA A 592 13.78 26.12 -0.51
N LEU A 593 13.54 26.60 0.72
CA LEU A 593 14.45 27.50 1.42
C LEU A 593 15.46 26.67 2.23
N GLY A 594 16.74 26.82 1.90
CA GLY A 594 17.85 26.20 2.62
C GLY A 594 18.27 27.03 3.83
N GLU A 595 19.58 27.01 4.13
CA GLU A 595 20.15 27.81 5.21
C GLU A 595 20.48 29.25 4.77
N PRO A 596 20.48 30.23 5.70
CA PRO A 596 21.03 31.55 5.44
C PRO A 596 22.55 31.48 5.28
N LEU A 597 23.10 32.26 4.34
CA LEU A 597 24.53 32.30 4.02
C LEU A 597 25.23 33.58 4.53
N GLY A 598 24.52 34.40 5.32
CA GLY A 598 24.96 35.72 5.76
C GLY A 598 24.42 36.85 4.87
N GLU A 599 24.47 38.09 5.37
CA GLU A 599 24.22 39.33 4.59
C GLU A 599 22.90 39.38 3.78
N GLY A 600 21.86 38.65 4.20
CA GLY A 600 20.58 38.54 3.49
C GLY A 600 20.59 37.57 2.30
N VAL A 601 21.70 36.86 2.07
CA VAL A 601 21.85 35.81 1.07
C VAL A 601 21.35 34.48 1.62
N TRP A 602 20.64 33.71 0.79
CA TRP A 602 20.06 32.42 1.14
C TRP A 602 20.48 31.33 0.15
N SER A 603 20.64 30.10 0.66
CA SER A 603 20.59 28.92 -0.20
C SER A 603 19.15 28.67 -0.62
N VAL A 604 18.89 28.61 -1.93
CA VAL A 604 17.57 28.36 -2.51
C VAL A 604 17.69 27.24 -3.52
N ARG A 605 16.86 26.21 -3.33
CA ARG A 605 16.79 25.01 -4.15
C ARG A 605 15.53 25.06 -5.00
N VAL A 606 15.68 25.03 -6.33
CA VAL A 606 14.54 25.10 -7.26
C VAL A 606 14.54 23.95 -8.25
N TYR A 607 13.34 23.45 -8.57
CA TYR A 607 13.13 22.43 -9.60
C TYR A 607 12.03 22.82 -10.59
N HIS A 608 12.17 22.36 -11.83
CA HIS A 608 11.05 22.21 -12.76
C HIS A 608 10.85 20.71 -13.04
N LYS A 609 9.72 20.16 -12.59
CA LYS A 609 9.40 18.72 -12.65
C LYS A 609 8.15 18.48 -13.53
N PRO A 610 8.32 18.12 -14.82
CA PRO A 610 7.21 17.89 -15.73
C PRO A 610 6.46 16.59 -15.40
N PHE A 611 5.13 16.61 -15.52
CA PHE A 611 4.21 15.46 -15.40
C PHE A 611 4.26 14.65 -14.08
N VAL A 612 4.91 15.14 -13.03
CA VAL A 612 5.04 14.41 -11.74
C VAL A 612 3.69 14.03 -11.11
N ASP A 613 2.66 14.88 -11.23
CA ASP A 613 1.27 14.58 -10.83
C ASP A 613 0.73 13.24 -11.38
N TRP A 614 1.18 12.83 -12.57
CA TRP A 614 0.66 11.64 -13.26
C TRP A 614 1.07 10.34 -12.55
N ILE A 615 2.10 10.38 -11.72
CA ILE A 615 2.49 9.26 -10.84
C ILE A 615 1.33 8.95 -9.90
N TRP A 616 0.86 9.95 -9.13
CA TRP A 616 -0.19 9.75 -8.14
C TRP A 616 -1.58 9.61 -8.77
N ILE A 617 -1.88 10.33 -9.87
CA ILE A 617 -3.10 10.14 -10.67
C ILE A 617 -3.18 8.70 -11.20
N GLY A 618 -2.07 8.13 -11.69
CA GLY A 618 -1.99 6.74 -12.12
C GLY A 618 -2.37 5.75 -11.00
N CYS A 619 -1.84 5.95 -9.80
CA CYS A 619 -2.17 5.15 -8.62
C CYS A 619 -3.63 5.31 -8.16
N ILE A 620 -4.21 6.51 -8.27
CA ILE A 620 -5.64 6.74 -8.00
C ILE A 620 -6.51 5.97 -9.02
N LEU A 621 -6.16 5.99 -10.31
CA LEU A 621 -6.84 5.21 -11.35
C LEU A 621 -6.74 3.69 -11.10
N MET A 622 -5.58 3.20 -10.62
CA MET A 622 -5.40 1.82 -10.17
C MET A 622 -6.36 1.44 -9.03
N ALA A 623 -6.40 2.22 -7.96
CA ALA A 623 -7.25 1.96 -6.80
C ALA A 623 -8.76 2.06 -7.13
N LEU A 624 -9.16 3.06 -7.94
CA LEU A 624 -10.51 3.18 -8.46
C LEU A 624 -10.88 1.99 -9.36
N GLY A 625 -9.92 1.45 -10.13
CA GLY A 625 -10.09 0.21 -10.91
C GLY A 625 -10.41 -1.00 -10.02
N GLY A 626 -9.71 -1.12 -8.88
CA GLY A 626 -10.01 -2.09 -7.83
C GLY A 626 -11.42 -1.94 -7.26
N GLY A 627 -11.81 -0.74 -6.83
CA GLY A 627 -13.15 -0.44 -6.31
C GLY A 627 -14.27 -0.68 -7.33
N LEU A 628 -14.03 -0.35 -8.59
CA LEU A 628 -14.94 -0.64 -9.70
C LEU A 628 -15.09 -2.15 -9.90
N ALA A 629 -14.02 -2.93 -9.75
CA ALA A 629 -14.07 -4.40 -9.87
C ALA A 629 -14.70 -5.13 -8.68
N ILE A 630 -14.58 -4.59 -7.46
CA ILE A 630 -15.25 -5.10 -6.24
C ILE A 630 -16.76 -4.85 -6.31
N SER A 631 -17.17 -3.68 -6.84
CA SER A 631 -18.59 -3.28 -6.94
C SER A 631 -19.37 -3.97 -8.07
N ASP A 632 -18.87 -5.06 -8.64
CA ASP A 632 -19.55 -5.85 -9.68
C ASP A 632 -20.73 -6.67 -9.11
N ARG A 633 -21.82 -6.76 -9.89
CA ARG A 633 -23.04 -7.51 -9.53
C ARG A 633 -22.75 -9.00 -9.25
N ARG A 634 -21.71 -9.60 -9.85
CA ARG A 634 -21.36 -11.03 -9.66
C ARG A 634 -21.06 -11.43 -8.21
N TYR A 635 -20.66 -10.48 -7.35
CA TYR A 635 -20.42 -10.71 -5.93
C TYR A 635 -21.67 -10.47 -5.05
N ARG A 636 -22.76 -9.95 -5.63
CA ARG A 636 -24.04 -9.65 -4.95
C ARG A 636 -25.15 -10.66 -5.24
N LEU A 637 -25.02 -11.46 -6.31
CA LEU A 637 -26.00 -12.51 -6.65
C LEU A 637 -25.96 -13.63 -5.61
N LYS A 638 -27.12 -13.96 -5.02
CA LYS A 638 -27.28 -15.17 -4.20
C LYS A 638 -26.90 -16.40 -5.03
N PRO A 639 -26.39 -17.48 -4.40
CA PRO A 639 -26.36 -18.79 -5.04
C PRO A 639 -27.76 -19.11 -5.60
N ARG A 640 -27.86 -19.36 -6.90
CA ARG A 640 -29.07 -19.93 -7.51
C ARG A 640 -29.30 -21.26 -6.77
N ARG A 641 -30.44 -21.42 -6.10
CA ARG A 641 -30.77 -22.66 -5.35
C ARG A 641 -30.41 -23.84 -6.25
N GLN A 642 -29.43 -24.66 -5.83
CA GLN A 642 -29.31 -25.99 -6.37
C GLN A 642 -30.67 -26.67 -6.16
N HIS A 643 -31.14 -27.42 -7.16
CA HIS A 643 -32.45 -28.07 -7.03
C HIS A 643 -32.45 -28.89 -5.74
N ALA A 644 -33.51 -28.74 -4.94
CA ALA A 644 -33.74 -29.69 -3.87
C ALA A 644 -33.77 -31.08 -4.52
N ALA A 645 -33.06 -32.04 -3.95
CA ALA A 645 -33.20 -33.42 -4.38
C ALA A 645 -34.69 -33.78 -4.31
N GLN A 646 -35.22 -34.39 -5.36
CA GLN A 646 -36.57 -34.92 -5.32
C GLN A 646 -36.64 -35.91 -4.14
N PRO A 647 -37.72 -35.90 -3.35
CA PRO A 647 -37.97 -36.99 -2.41
C PRO A 647 -37.89 -38.32 -3.16
N LEU A 648 -37.26 -39.32 -2.54
CA LEU A 648 -37.37 -40.69 -3.02
C LEU A 648 -38.86 -41.08 -2.97
N PRO A 649 -39.39 -41.80 -3.97
CA PRO A 649 -40.76 -42.27 -3.91
C PRO A 649 -40.93 -43.17 -2.68
N GLU A 650 -42.02 -42.97 -1.95
CA GLU A 650 -42.36 -43.80 -0.81
C GLU A 650 -42.58 -45.24 -1.27
N ALA A 651 -41.98 -46.20 -0.57
CA ALA A 651 -42.20 -47.61 -0.85
C ALA A 651 -43.62 -47.98 -0.40
N THR A 652 -44.49 -48.28 -1.35
CA THR A 652 -45.81 -48.85 -1.07
C THR A 652 -45.65 -50.23 -0.43
N SER A 653 -46.19 -50.38 0.78
CA SER A 653 -46.37 -51.64 1.50
C SER A 653 -47.42 -52.53 0.85
#